data_AF-A0A6J4ZHF2-F1
#
_entry.id   AF-A0A6J4ZHF2-F1
#
_cell.length_a   1.000
_cell.length_b   1.000
_cell.length_c   1.000
_cell.angle_alpha   90.00
_cell.angle_beta   90.00
_cell.angle_gamma   90.00
#
_symmetry.space_group_name_H-M   'P 1'
#
loop_
_entity.id
_entity.type
_entity.pdbx_description
1 polymer ?
#
loop_
_entity_poly.entity_id
_entity_poly.type
_entity_poly.pdbx_seq_one_letter_code
_entity_poly.pdbx_strand_id
1 'polypeptide(L)'
;MLQGWTAGVEDGWFTLRNRAAAGSEQTLYLNVGEAPESGRITDVNVVLNSTNPKASIGLVLNNRARKALCLLELTAAKQTILFCLNGDKRRDIANVPNVAKLDGSDRIKVVEVPGAARFIVNGQKIGDIEDEPALGSELGIMAYDVGTFGIADFTINSSLNSNKPAGGAPQQGGAPQQQPPRAPQQQPQSGANSGVPGSGPLPTFGGDTVRMVSVYAGIMRSIFLHEFGHALIGELELPSTGAEEDAVDIYSALQIVEPTMYPSKDKEANAMVNGGATYAALQWYYSGKLAEAKGAGNSPWQDEHTGDLKRFRNMLCIMYGGNPGVFESLVQQVGFEDRTKARCADEYSKQNRAWRRILAPHTRVGAWTPDGEQPANAPGAPVNVVFEPSSRRVGNLFAINLSQPIGNNIKELGKTYVLPRPVNVVFKDCGKLNAWYSPREGTITMCYELIENIAVMVSDIEMGTVGGEPKQGGAAAPQQQQQQPQQQPQQQPRQQSGGAAPSGGFDELRDLGVPPTTLLFSSPYKGPTPSSHPRAKVITTRDLVALYKNEKNLLVIDTSGSNETLPDAFPLIDAGSDGSVADQMQNAFDGWLHKKTGTEKEHNVPLVFVGASMNDRSSYNAALRAGTLGWPAYWYRGGIEAWVANGLPMVKVKTAQDK
;
A
#
# COMPACT_ATOMS: atom_id res chain seq x y z
N MET A 1 -14.44 20.43 26.32
CA MET A 1 -13.16 20.07 26.97
C MET A 1 -13.22 20.48 28.43
N LEU A 2 -12.60 19.70 29.31
CA LEU A 2 -12.44 20.04 30.72
C LEU A 2 -11.39 21.13 30.93
N GLN A 3 -11.41 21.80 32.08
CA GLN A 3 -10.47 22.86 32.40
C GLN A 3 -9.02 22.35 32.33
N GLY A 4 -8.15 23.05 31.60
CA GLY A 4 -6.75 22.66 31.38
C GLY A 4 -6.51 21.81 30.13
N TRP A 5 -7.58 21.34 29.46
CA TRP A 5 -7.49 20.55 28.24
C TRP A 5 -7.79 21.37 27.00
N THR A 6 -6.96 21.18 25.98
CA THR A 6 -7.16 21.74 24.64
C THR A 6 -7.17 20.61 23.62
N ALA A 7 -7.96 20.77 22.55
CA ALA A 7 -8.04 19.82 21.45
C ALA A 7 -7.64 20.50 20.13
N GLY A 8 -7.06 19.76 19.21
CA GLY A 8 -6.70 20.26 17.89
C GLY A 8 -6.39 19.13 16.90
N VAL A 9 -6.07 19.48 15.66
CA VAL A 9 -5.62 18.54 14.64
C VAL A 9 -4.23 18.96 14.19
N GLU A 10 -3.28 18.02 14.19
CA GLU A 10 -1.88 18.26 13.83
C GLU A 10 -1.33 17.00 13.14
N ASP A 11 -0.75 17.15 11.94
CA ASP A 11 -0.14 16.05 11.17
C ASP A 11 -1.03 14.80 11.00
N GLY A 12 -2.35 14.99 10.84
CA GLY A 12 -3.32 13.89 10.70
C GLY A 12 -3.81 13.26 12.01
N TRP A 13 -3.33 13.75 13.15
CA TRP A 13 -3.74 13.29 14.49
C TRP A 13 -4.76 14.25 15.11
N PHE A 14 -5.80 13.70 15.72
CA PHE A 14 -6.59 14.44 16.69
C PHE A 14 -5.83 14.47 18.03
N THR A 15 -5.42 15.66 18.46
CA THR A 15 -4.57 15.84 19.64
C THR A 15 -5.37 16.38 20.81
N LEU A 16 -5.18 15.77 21.97
CA LEU A 16 -5.57 16.28 23.28
C LEU A 16 -4.31 16.73 24.00
N ARG A 17 -4.33 17.94 24.56
CA ARG A 17 -3.18 18.54 25.25
C ARG A 17 -3.61 19.04 26.61
N ASN A 18 -2.95 18.55 27.65
CA ASN A 18 -3.06 19.04 29.02
C ASN A 18 -1.70 19.54 29.47
N ARG A 19 -1.58 20.84 29.75
CA ARG A 19 -0.28 21.48 30.08
C ARG A 19 -0.06 21.72 31.58
N ALA A 20 -1.10 21.65 32.42
CA ALA A 20 -0.99 22.13 33.80
C ALA A 20 -1.88 21.43 34.83
N ALA A 21 -2.88 20.63 34.42
CA ALA A 21 -3.83 20.03 35.35
C ALA A 21 -3.46 18.56 35.65
N ALA A 22 -2.49 18.36 36.54
CA ALA A 22 -2.09 17.02 37.00
C ALA A 22 -3.26 16.29 37.68
N GLY A 23 -3.36 14.97 37.45
CA GLY A 23 -4.46 14.15 37.96
C GLY A 23 -5.85 14.43 37.36
N SER A 24 -5.94 15.24 36.31
CA SER A 24 -7.18 15.39 35.55
C SER A 24 -7.25 14.40 34.39
N GLU A 25 -8.47 14.02 34.01
CA GLU A 25 -8.74 13.14 32.88
C GLU A 25 -9.59 13.86 31.84
N GLN A 26 -9.47 13.46 30.58
CA GLN A 26 -10.38 13.86 29.52
C GLN A 26 -10.77 12.63 28.72
N THR A 27 -12.08 12.37 28.70
CA THR A 27 -12.64 11.21 28.00
C THR A 27 -13.59 11.68 26.91
N LEU A 28 -13.53 11.01 25.76
CA LEU A 28 -14.42 11.22 24.62
C LEU A 28 -15.22 9.95 24.42
N TYR A 29 -16.52 10.01 24.73
CA TYR A 29 -17.42 8.87 24.64
C TYR A 29 -18.25 8.90 23.37
N LEU A 30 -18.49 7.71 22.82
CA LEU A 30 -19.46 7.41 21.78
C LEU A 30 -20.41 6.34 22.33
N ASN A 31 -21.71 6.55 22.15
CA ASN A 31 -22.68 5.52 22.47
C ASN A 31 -22.72 4.52 21.32
N VAL A 32 -22.25 3.30 21.57
CA VAL A 32 -22.15 2.23 20.57
C VAL A 32 -23.12 1.09 20.85
N GLY A 33 -23.77 1.09 22.02
CA GLY A 33 -24.71 0.07 22.45
C GLY A 33 -24.08 -1.32 22.61
N GLU A 34 -24.95 -2.33 22.70
CA GLU A 34 -24.53 -3.72 22.76
C GLU A 34 -23.82 -4.14 21.47
N ALA A 35 -22.75 -4.93 21.60
CA ALA A 35 -22.08 -5.50 20.44
C ALA A 35 -23.03 -6.50 19.75
N PRO A 36 -23.15 -6.50 18.42
CA PRO A 36 -24.00 -7.47 17.72
C PRO A 36 -23.41 -8.88 17.83
N GLU A 37 -24.23 -9.92 17.65
CA GLU A 37 -23.79 -11.34 17.65
C GLU A 37 -22.65 -11.61 16.67
N SER A 38 -22.61 -10.84 15.58
CA SER A 38 -21.52 -10.88 14.62
C SER A 38 -20.17 -10.47 15.19
N GLY A 39 -20.17 -9.67 16.25
CA GLY A 39 -19.03 -9.00 16.82
C GLY A 39 -18.89 -7.56 16.35
N ARG A 40 -18.13 -6.78 17.11
CA ARG A 40 -17.72 -5.39 16.85
C ARG A 40 -16.22 -5.27 17.10
N ILE A 41 -15.49 -4.66 16.17
CA ILE A 41 -14.06 -4.37 16.33
C ILE A 41 -13.88 -2.86 16.41
N THR A 42 -13.31 -2.40 17.51
CA THR A 42 -12.78 -1.05 17.65
C THR A 42 -11.27 -1.10 17.46
N ASP A 43 -10.74 -0.22 16.62
CA ASP A 43 -9.31 -0.13 16.33
C ASP A 43 -8.89 1.35 16.32
N VAL A 44 -7.79 1.68 16.99
CA VAL A 44 -7.29 3.04 17.13
C VAL A 44 -5.77 3.08 17.22
N ASN A 45 -5.18 4.04 16.51
CA ASN A 45 -3.77 4.42 16.68
C ASN A 45 -3.69 5.52 17.74
N VAL A 46 -2.80 5.32 18.72
CA VAL A 46 -2.59 6.27 19.82
C VAL A 46 -1.12 6.66 19.94
N VAL A 47 -0.89 7.88 20.38
CA VAL A 47 0.43 8.36 20.79
C VAL A 47 0.33 9.13 22.09
N LEU A 48 1.35 8.99 22.93
CA LEU A 48 1.44 9.66 24.22
C LEU A 48 2.85 10.24 24.38
N ASN A 49 2.91 11.53 24.67
CA ASN A 49 4.14 12.22 25.04
C ASN A 49 3.92 12.98 26.36
N SER A 50 4.61 12.54 27.42
CA SER A 50 4.59 13.19 28.73
C SER A 50 5.86 12.90 29.51
N THR A 51 6.27 13.85 30.35
CA THR A 51 7.32 13.65 31.36
C THR A 51 6.77 13.03 32.66
N ASN A 52 5.46 12.98 32.84
CA ASN A 52 4.83 12.32 33.99
C ASN A 52 4.62 10.83 33.66
N PRO A 53 5.29 9.90 34.38
CA PRO A 53 5.18 8.46 34.10
C PRO A 53 3.77 7.90 34.28
N LYS A 54 2.89 8.60 35.01
CA LYS A 54 1.48 8.23 35.23
C LYS A 54 0.54 8.72 34.13
N ALA A 55 1.00 9.58 33.22
CA ALA A 55 0.17 10.01 32.10
C ALA A 55 -0.17 8.78 31.25
N SER A 56 -1.42 8.68 30.80
CA SER A 56 -1.88 7.53 30.03
C SER A 56 -2.88 7.90 28.95
N ILE A 57 -2.95 7.08 27.91
CA ILE A 57 -4.01 7.11 26.90
C ILE A 57 -4.53 5.70 26.68
N GLY A 58 -5.84 5.57 26.53
CA GLY A 58 -6.46 4.25 26.46
C GLY A 58 -7.84 4.26 25.85
N LEU A 59 -8.36 3.06 25.66
CA LEU A 59 -9.72 2.80 25.21
C LEU A 59 -10.54 2.28 26.38
N VAL A 60 -11.70 2.90 26.59
CA VAL A 60 -12.62 2.61 27.69
C VAL A 60 -13.94 2.05 27.17
N LEU A 61 -14.41 0.96 27.78
CA LEU A 61 -15.79 0.52 27.72
C LEU A 61 -16.48 1.00 28.99
N ASN A 62 -17.58 1.73 28.88
CA ASN A 62 -18.24 2.38 30.02
C ASN A 62 -19.75 2.16 30.01
N ASN A 63 -20.31 1.91 31.19
CA ASN A 63 -21.73 1.81 31.41
C ASN A 63 -22.13 2.64 32.63
N ARG A 64 -22.52 3.90 32.40
CA ARG A 64 -22.91 4.85 33.46
C ARG A 64 -24.07 4.35 34.31
N ALA A 65 -25.05 3.68 33.69
CA ALA A 65 -26.23 3.16 34.39
C ALA A 65 -25.85 2.09 35.43
N ARG A 66 -24.82 1.29 35.14
CA ARG A 66 -24.29 0.26 36.03
C ARG A 66 -23.10 0.73 36.87
N LYS A 67 -22.70 2.01 36.74
CA LYS A 67 -21.51 2.60 37.36
C LYS A 67 -20.26 1.74 37.14
N ALA A 68 -20.08 1.24 35.92
CA ALA A 68 -18.99 0.30 35.61
C ALA A 68 -18.19 0.76 34.40
N LEU A 69 -16.87 0.57 34.44
CA LEU A 69 -15.98 0.84 33.31
C LEU A 69 -14.85 -0.18 33.24
N CYS A 70 -14.42 -0.55 32.03
CA CYS A 70 -13.20 -1.31 31.80
C CYS A 70 -12.28 -0.48 30.91
N LEU A 71 -11.06 -0.22 31.37
CA LEU A 71 -10.09 0.63 30.70
C LEU A 71 -8.84 -0.19 30.35
N LEU A 72 -8.47 -0.13 29.08
CA LEU A 72 -7.14 -0.52 28.61
C LEU A 72 -6.33 0.75 28.34
N GLU A 73 -5.25 0.97 29.09
CA GLU A 73 -4.42 2.17 28.97
C GLU A 73 -2.94 1.86 28.75
N LEU A 74 -2.28 2.75 27.99
CA LEU A 74 -0.84 2.79 27.79
C LEU A 74 -0.28 3.98 28.57
N THR A 75 0.64 3.73 29.49
CA THR A 75 1.25 4.78 30.31
C THR A 75 2.56 5.28 29.71
N ALA A 76 2.98 6.50 30.07
CA ALA A 76 4.28 7.05 29.68
C ALA A 76 5.46 6.22 30.22
N ALA A 77 5.23 5.42 31.27
CA ALA A 77 6.17 4.40 31.78
C ALA A 77 6.15 3.07 31.00
N LYS A 78 5.53 3.04 29.80
CA LYS A 78 5.38 1.87 28.93
C LYS A 78 4.70 0.68 29.61
N GLN A 79 3.77 0.95 30.52
CA GLN A 79 2.90 -0.09 31.08
C GLN A 79 1.62 -0.15 30.26
N THR A 80 1.20 -1.36 29.92
CA THR A 80 -0.12 -1.63 29.35
C THR A 80 -0.99 -2.25 30.43
N ILE A 81 -1.96 -1.48 30.90
CA ILE A 81 -2.78 -1.84 32.06
C ILE A 81 -4.22 -2.05 31.58
N LEU A 82 -4.79 -3.20 31.93
CA LEU A 82 -6.21 -3.49 31.75
C LEU A 82 -6.84 -3.71 33.12
N PHE A 83 -7.86 -2.93 33.45
CA PHE A 83 -8.63 -3.09 34.68
C PHE A 83 -10.09 -2.73 34.48
N CYS A 84 -10.94 -3.23 35.36
CA CYS A 84 -12.35 -2.87 35.43
C CYS A 84 -12.69 -2.26 36.80
N LEU A 85 -13.62 -1.31 36.81
CA LEU A 85 -14.23 -0.69 37.98
C LEU A 85 -15.71 -1.04 37.98
N ASN A 86 -16.21 -1.48 39.13
CA ASN A 86 -17.64 -1.67 39.40
C ASN A 86 -18.00 -0.84 40.64
N GLY A 87 -18.53 0.37 40.42
CA GLY A 87 -18.55 1.43 41.44
C GLY A 87 -17.13 1.79 41.85
N ASP A 88 -16.83 1.74 43.15
CA ASP A 88 -15.50 2.03 43.70
C ASP A 88 -14.58 0.80 43.74
N LYS A 89 -15.06 -0.38 43.30
CA LYS A 89 -14.28 -1.62 43.35
C LYS A 89 -13.47 -1.80 42.08
N ARG A 90 -12.14 -1.69 42.20
CA ARG A 90 -11.17 -1.96 41.13
C ARG A 90 -10.78 -3.43 41.09
N ARG A 91 -10.77 -4.00 39.88
CA ARG A 91 -10.22 -5.32 39.57
C ARG A 91 -9.22 -5.20 38.44
N ASP A 92 -7.95 -5.40 38.75
CA ASP A 92 -6.89 -5.44 37.74
C ASP A 92 -6.91 -6.78 37.01
N ILE A 93 -6.87 -6.74 35.68
CA ILE A 93 -6.93 -7.92 34.80
C ILE A 93 -5.54 -8.23 34.25
N ALA A 94 -4.83 -7.19 33.79
CA ALA A 94 -3.48 -7.33 33.26
C ALA A 94 -2.66 -6.07 33.53
N ASN A 95 -1.36 -6.26 33.78
CA ASN A 95 -0.38 -5.20 33.78
C ASN A 95 0.88 -5.74 33.11
N VAL A 96 1.08 -5.36 31.85
CA VAL A 96 2.14 -5.92 31.00
C VAL A 96 3.13 -4.81 30.64
N PRO A 97 4.40 -4.90 31.07
CA PRO A 97 5.40 -3.91 30.74
C PRO A 97 5.84 -4.07 29.28
N ASN A 98 6.17 -2.94 28.64
CA ASN A 98 6.80 -2.85 27.32
C ASN A 98 6.00 -3.38 26.13
N VAL A 99 4.67 -3.55 26.25
CA VAL A 99 3.82 -3.78 25.06
C VAL A 99 3.61 -2.48 24.29
N ALA A 100 3.45 -1.36 25.00
CA ALA A 100 3.45 -0.02 24.42
C ALA A 100 4.87 0.40 23.97
N LYS A 101 4.99 0.92 22.75
CA LYS A 101 6.24 1.39 22.14
C LYS A 101 6.48 2.87 22.42
N LEU A 102 5.40 3.66 22.44
CA LEU A 102 5.29 5.11 22.57
C LEU A 102 6.03 5.89 21.46
N ASP A 103 6.11 5.31 20.26
CA ASP A 103 6.79 5.88 19.09
C ASP A 103 5.80 6.41 18.02
N GLY A 104 4.51 6.45 18.34
CA GLY A 104 3.44 6.83 17.43
C GLY A 104 2.89 5.68 16.58
N SER A 105 3.35 4.45 16.79
CA SER A 105 2.82 3.24 16.12
C SER A 105 1.94 2.36 17.01
N ASP A 106 1.62 2.80 18.23
CA ASP A 106 0.85 2.01 19.17
C ASP A 106 -0.60 1.88 18.74
N ARG A 107 -1.03 0.63 18.57
CA ARG A 107 -2.37 0.30 18.09
C ARG A 107 -3.14 -0.47 19.15
N ILE A 108 -4.26 0.08 19.58
CA ILE A 108 -5.19 -0.56 20.52
C ILE A 108 -6.37 -1.11 19.72
N LYS A 109 -6.65 -2.40 19.91
CA LYS A 109 -7.80 -3.08 19.31
C LYS A 109 -8.64 -3.76 20.37
N VAL A 110 -9.95 -3.54 20.31
CA VAL A 110 -10.94 -4.19 21.17
C VAL A 110 -11.94 -4.93 20.29
N VAL A 111 -12.06 -6.23 20.51
CA VAL A 111 -13.01 -7.10 19.81
C VAL A 111 -14.11 -7.46 20.80
N GLU A 112 -15.31 -6.95 20.56
CA GLU A 112 -16.49 -7.18 21.39
C GLU A 112 -17.44 -8.16 20.71
N VAL A 113 -18.08 -9.03 21.48
CA VAL A 113 -19.25 -9.84 21.13
C VAL A 113 -20.28 -9.67 22.26
N PRO A 114 -21.54 -10.12 22.12
CA PRO A 114 -22.51 -10.00 23.21
C PRO A 114 -21.94 -10.64 24.49
N GLY A 115 -21.84 -9.86 25.57
CA GLY A 115 -21.34 -10.32 26.87
C GLY A 115 -19.82 -10.47 27.02
N ALA A 116 -19.00 -10.25 25.99
CA ALA A 116 -17.54 -10.40 26.12
C ALA A 116 -16.73 -9.39 25.30
N ALA A 117 -15.51 -9.10 25.75
CA ALA A 117 -14.55 -8.29 24.99
C ALA A 117 -13.11 -8.79 25.15
N ARG A 118 -12.34 -8.71 24.07
CA ARG A 118 -10.91 -9.00 24.01
C ARG A 118 -10.12 -7.74 23.72
N PHE A 119 -9.12 -7.46 24.55
CA PHE A 119 -8.23 -6.31 24.42
C PHE A 119 -6.87 -6.74 23.86
N ILE A 120 -6.42 -6.05 22.83
CA ILE A 120 -5.19 -6.34 22.09
C ILE A 120 -4.42 -5.03 21.92
N VAL A 121 -3.10 -5.06 22.18
CA VAL A 121 -2.20 -3.93 21.92
C VAL A 121 -1.06 -4.42 21.06
N ASN A 122 -0.80 -3.76 19.93
CA ASN A 122 0.29 -4.11 19.01
C ASN A 122 0.29 -5.60 18.58
N GLY A 123 -0.91 -6.17 18.41
CA GLY A 123 -1.10 -7.59 18.05
C GLY A 123 -0.99 -8.57 19.22
N GLN A 124 -0.54 -8.13 20.40
CA GLN A 124 -0.48 -8.95 21.61
C GLN A 124 -1.80 -8.88 22.38
N LYS A 125 -2.39 -10.04 22.70
CA LYS A 125 -3.55 -10.12 23.60
C LYS A 125 -3.15 -9.67 25.01
N ILE A 126 -3.86 -8.67 25.54
CA ILE A 126 -3.67 -8.16 26.90
C ILE A 126 -4.59 -8.87 27.89
N GLY A 127 -5.86 -9.05 27.53
CA GLY A 127 -6.81 -9.74 28.38
C GLY A 127 -8.18 -9.88 27.73
N ASP A 128 -8.95 -10.80 28.28
CA ASP A 128 -10.34 -11.07 27.92
C ASP A 128 -11.21 -10.71 29.13
N ILE A 129 -12.38 -10.13 28.88
CA ILE A 129 -13.41 -9.89 29.90
C ILE A 129 -14.72 -10.51 29.42
N GLU A 130 -15.45 -11.12 30.34
CA GLU A 130 -16.73 -11.80 30.10
C GLU A 130 -17.70 -11.38 31.20
N ASP A 131 -18.98 -11.20 30.84
CA ASP A 131 -20.07 -10.80 31.72
C ASP A 131 -19.80 -9.52 32.55
N GLU A 132 -18.95 -8.63 32.04
CA GLU A 132 -18.60 -7.41 32.74
C GLU A 132 -19.69 -6.34 32.64
N PRO A 133 -20.11 -5.71 33.76
CA PRO A 133 -21.15 -4.69 33.75
C PRO A 133 -20.84 -3.46 32.87
N ALA A 134 -19.57 -3.22 32.56
CA ALA A 134 -19.10 -2.14 31.70
C ALA A 134 -19.45 -2.32 30.21
N LEU A 135 -19.78 -3.55 29.78
CA LEU A 135 -20.07 -3.88 28.39
C LEU A 135 -21.41 -3.31 27.91
N GLY A 136 -21.50 -3.13 26.59
CA GLY A 136 -22.76 -2.92 25.87
C GLY A 136 -23.40 -1.55 26.02
N SER A 137 -22.60 -0.49 26.20
CA SER A 137 -23.12 0.88 26.32
C SER A 137 -22.23 1.89 25.60
N GLU A 138 -21.27 2.51 26.30
CA GLU A 138 -20.39 3.52 25.74
C GLU A 138 -19.00 2.96 25.48
N LEU A 139 -18.39 3.44 24.42
CA LEU A 139 -17.00 3.24 24.05
C LEU A 139 -16.33 4.61 24.02
N GLY A 140 -15.09 4.72 24.48
CA GLY A 140 -14.40 6.00 24.42
C GLY A 140 -12.90 5.91 24.40
N ILE A 141 -12.28 7.06 24.15
CA ILE A 141 -10.85 7.27 24.37
C ILE A 141 -10.69 8.13 25.62
N MET A 142 -9.84 7.67 26.53
CA MET A 142 -9.52 8.34 27.79
C MET A 142 -8.04 8.74 27.77
N ALA A 143 -7.78 10.03 28.04
CA ALA A 143 -6.46 10.56 28.28
C ALA A 143 -6.37 11.05 29.73
N TYR A 144 -5.29 10.72 30.43
CA TYR A 144 -5.12 11.01 31.86
C TYR A 144 -3.79 11.72 32.11
N ASP A 145 -3.82 12.70 33.03
CA ASP A 145 -2.70 13.52 33.48
C ASP A 145 -2.18 14.55 32.45
N VAL A 146 -1.06 15.21 32.76
CA VAL A 146 -0.38 16.22 31.93
C VAL A 146 0.35 15.52 30.79
N GLY A 147 0.15 15.97 29.56
CA GLY A 147 0.75 15.36 28.38
C GLY A 147 0.15 15.87 27.06
N THR A 148 0.73 15.39 25.96
CA THR A 148 0.14 15.46 24.62
C THR A 148 -0.24 14.05 24.18
N PHE A 149 -1.50 13.88 23.81
CA PHE A 149 -2.12 12.60 23.52
C PHE A 149 -2.70 12.68 22.10
N GLY A 150 -2.23 11.86 21.18
CA GLY A 150 -2.72 11.83 19.81
C GLY A 150 -3.58 10.60 19.56
N ILE A 151 -4.63 10.79 18.77
CA ILE A 151 -5.57 9.76 18.33
C ILE A 151 -5.65 9.85 16.80
N ALA A 152 -5.43 8.72 16.12
CA ALA A 152 -5.57 8.60 14.66
C ALA A 152 -6.23 7.27 14.31
N ASP A 153 -6.73 7.16 13.08
CA ASP A 153 -7.29 5.92 12.50
C ASP A 153 -8.35 5.22 13.37
N PHE A 154 -9.11 5.99 14.15
CA PHE A 154 -10.17 5.47 15.01
C PHE A 154 -11.31 4.90 14.17
N THR A 155 -11.55 3.61 14.26
CA THR A 155 -12.61 2.90 13.52
C THR A 155 -13.41 1.99 14.44
N ILE A 156 -14.71 1.89 14.20
CA ILE A 156 -15.62 0.95 14.86
C ILE A 156 -16.35 0.18 13.76
N ASN A 157 -16.14 -1.13 13.70
CA ASN A 157 -16.75 -2.00 12.69
C ASN A 157 -17.67 -3.00 13.37
N SER A 158 -18.99 -2.81 13.25
CA SER A 158 -20.02 -3.67 13.86
C SER A 158 -20.66 -4.66 12.89
N SER A 159 -20.21 -4.70 11.63
CA SER A 159 -20.85 -5.44 10.54
C SER A 159 -20.12 -6.75 10.25
N LEU A 160 -19.93 -7.59 11.28
CA LEU A 160 -19.23 -8.86 11.10
C LEU A 160 -20.16 -10.00 10.61
N ASN A 161 -21.48 -9.77 10.49
CA ASN A 161 -22.54 -10.63 9.95
C ASN A 161 -23.90 -9.94 10.09
N SER A 162 -24.42 -9.29 9.04
CA SER A 162 -25.80 -8.77 9.06
C SER A 162 -26.51 -8.98 7.72
N ASN A 163 -27.01 -10.21 7.52
CA ASN A 163 -28.09 -10.50 6.58
C ASN A 163 -29.31 -10.96 7.39
N LYS A 164 -30.20 -10.02 7.71
CA LYS A 164 -31.62 -10.31 7.99
C LYS A 164 -32.47 -9.19 7.39
N PRO A 165 -33.35 -9.48 6.43
CA PRO A 165 -34.31 -8.52 5.93
C PRO A 165 -35.44 -8.32 6.95
N ALA A 166 -35.83 -7.06 7.15
CA ALA A 166 -37.07 -6.68 7.79
C ALA A 166 -38.21 -6.71 6.75
N GLY A 167 -39.39 -7.19 7.14
CA GLY A 167 -40.63 -7.00 6.38
C GLY A 167 -41.72 -8.01 6.76
N GLY A 168 -42.72 -7.56 7.52
CA GLY A 168 -43.88 -8.36 7.90
C GLY A 168 -45.08 -8.22 6.95
N ALA A 169 -45.73 -9.37 6.73
CA ALA A 169 -47.18 -9.66 6.59
C ALA A 169 -48.01 -9.14 5.38
N PRO A 170 -49.18 -9.76 5.08
CA PRO A 170 -49.47 -11.21 5.00
C PRO A 170 -50.33 -11.60 3.76
N GLN A 171 -50.31 -12.87 3.35
CA GLN A 171 -51.43 -13.45 2.60
C GLN A 171 -51.68 -14.92 2.96
N GLN A 172 -52.96 -15.20 3.23
CA GLN A 172 -53.54 -16.47 3.67
C GLN A 172 -53.64 -17.50 2.54
N GLY A 173 -53.62 -18.79 2.91
CA GLY A 173 -54.40 -19.81 2.18
C GLY A 173 -53.82 -21.23 2.17
N GLY A 174 -54.29 -22.08 3.09
CA GLY A 174 -54.61 -23.50 2.82
C GLY A 174 -53.50 -24.56 2.94
N ALA A 175 -53.49 -25.28 4.07
CA ALA A 175 -53.02 -26.67 4.16
C ALA A 175 -54.23 -27.64 4.04
N PRO A 176 -54.05 -28.96 3.81
CA PRO A 176 -53.62 -29.83 4.92
C PRO A 176 -52.67 -31.02 4.57
N GLN A 177 -51.73 -31.22 5.49
CA GLN A 177 -51.10 -32.43 6.07
C GLN A 177 -51.22 -33.83 5.42
N GLN A 178 -50.06 -34.52 5.34
CA GLN A 178 -49.83 -35.86 5.94
C GLN A 178 -48.32 -36.13 6.15
N GLN A 179 -47.97 -36.90 7.19
CA GLN A 179 -46.63 -37.07 7.81
C GLN A 179 -46.15 -38.57 7.72
N PRO A 180 -44.93 -38.94 8.19
CA PRO A 180 -43.80 -39.61 7.48
C PRO A 180 -43.73 -41.17 7.72
N PRO A 181 -42.65 -41.98 7.51
CA PRO A 181 -41.21 -41.71 7.23
C PRO A 181 -40.41 -42.68 6.29
N ARG A 182 -39.21 -42.25 5.82
CA ARG A 182 -37.86 -42.89 5.98
C ARG A 182 -36.79 -42.25 5.04
N ALA A 183 -35.66 -41.84 5.62
CA ALA A 183 -34.37 -41.63 4.93
C ALA A 183 -33.66 -43.01 4.77
N PRO A 184 -32.64 -43.24 3.90
CA PRO A 184 -31.44 -42.39 3.77
C PRO A 184 -30.73 -42.34 2.37
N GLN A 185 -29.92 -41.30 2.14
CA GLN A 185 -28.44 -41.42 1.96
C GLN A 185 -27.83 -40.05 1.64
N GLN A 186 -27.11 -39.50 2.63
CA GLN A 186 -26.17 -38.39 2.45
C GLN A 186 -24.90 -38.91 1.79
N GLN A 187 -24.47 -38.24 0.71
CA GLN A 187 -23.08 -38.28 0.25
C GLN A 187 -22.21 -37.38 1.15
N PRO A 188 -20.92 -37.72 1.32
CA PRO A 188 -20.11 -37.19 2.41
C PRO A 188 -19.75 -35.72 2.22
N GLN A 189 -20.04 -34.90 3.23
CA GLN A 189 -19.38 -33.62 3.44
C GLN A 189 -17.92 -33.88 3.77
N SER A 190 -17.03 -33.54 2.85
CA SER A 190 -15.60 -33.38 3.14
C SER A 190 -15.14 -32.04 2.60
N GLY A 191 -14.79 -31.13 3.52
CA GLY A 191 -14.15 -29.85 3.23
C GLY A 191 -14.08 -29.05 4.53
N ALA A 192 -12.88 -28.83 5.05
CA ALA A 192 -12.64 -28.18 6.34
C ALA A 192 -13.40 -26.83 6.42
N ASN A 193 -14.06 -26.62 7.55
CA ASN A 193 -15.02 -25.55 7.80
C ASN A 193 -14.34 -24.17 7.68
N SER A 194 -14.35 -23.57 6.49
CA SER A 194 -13.71 -22.28 6.22
C SER A 194 -14.54 -21.07 6.68
N GLY A 195 -15.64 -21.27 7.40
CA GLY A 195 -16.51 -20.21 7.93
C GLY A 195 -17.27 -19.37 6.88
N VAL A 196 -16.87 -19.40 5.60
CA VAL A 196 -17.50 -18.66 4.49
C VAL A 196 -18.65 -19.48 3.89
N PRO A 197 -19.89 -18.97 3.88
CA PRO A 197 -21.05 -19.68 3.33
C PRO A 197 -21.02 -19.76 1.80
N GLY A 198 -21.67 -20.78 1.23
CA GLY A 198 -21.83 -20.92 -0.22
C GLY A 198 -21.45 -22.31 -0.74
N SER A 199 -21.63 -22.50 -2.05
CA SER A 199 -21.25 -23.71 -2.78
C SER A 199 -19.89 -23.56 -3.49
N GLY A 200 -19.36 -24.63 -4.08
CA GLY A 200 -18.11 -24.61 -4.83
C GLY A 200 -16.84 -24.67 -3.95
N PRO A 201 -15.66 -24.80 -4.57
CA PRO A 201 -14.40 -24.88 -3.85
C PRO A 201 -13.96 -23.52 -3.29
N LEU A 202 -13.20 -23.55 -2.20
CA LEU A 202 -12.46 -22.39 -1.69
C LEU A 202 -11.04 -22.85 -1.37
N PRO A 203 -10.12 -22.83 -2.35
CA PRO A 203 -8.72 -23.13 -2.11
C PRO A 203 -8.15 -22.33 -0.94
N THR A 204 -7.63 -23.04 0.06
CA THR A 204 -7.03 -22.47 1.28
C THR A 204 -5.51 -22.36 1.20
N PHE A 205 -4.90 -22.85 0.12
CA PHE A 205 -3.45 -22.81 -0.14
C PHE A 205 -2.60 -23.30 1.05
N GLY A 206 -3.02 -24.40 1.67
CA GLY A 206 -2.34 -24.98 2.83
C GLY A 206 -2.61 -24.27 4.16
N GLY A 207 -3.57 -23.34 4.20
CA GLY A 207 -3.90 -22.55 5.40
C GLY A 207 -2.98 -21.34 5.61
N ASP A 208 -2.11 -21.03 4.66
CA ASP A 208 -1.27 -19.84 4.68
C ASP A 208 -2.08 -18.61 4.25
N THR A 209 -2.45 -17.78 5.23
CA THR A 209 -3.24 -16.57 5.00
C THR A 209 -2.55 -15.59 4.06
N VAL A 210 -1.23 -15.42 4.13
CA VAL A 210 -0.48 -14.50 3.27
C VAL A 210 -0.52 -14.98 1.83
N ARG A 211 -0.31 -16.28 1.61
CA ARG A 211 -0.41 -16.88 0.27
C ARG A 211 -1.83 -16.84 -0.27
N MET A 212 -2.83 -17.17 0.55
CA MET A 212 -4.23 -17.13 0.16
C MET A 212 -4.63 -15.71 -0.28
N VAL A 213 -4.32 -14.69 0.52
CA VAL A 213 -4.59 -13.29 0.17
C VAL A 213 -3.83 -12.89 -1.10
N SER A 214 -2.56 -13.29 -1.23
CA SER A 214 -1.75 -13.04 -2.42
C SER A 214 -2.42 -13.59 -3.69
N VAL A 215 -2.87 -14.83 -3.68
CA VAL A 215 -3.50 -15.46 -4.86
C VAL A 215 -4.80 -14.73 -5.23
N TYR A 216 -5.74 -14.59 -4.29
CA TYR A 216 -7.04 -13.98 -4.60
C TYR A 216 -6.92 -12.49 -4.95
N ALA A 217 -6.09 -11.73 -4.22
CA ALA A 217 -5.89 -10.31 -4.50
C ALA A 217 -5.15 -10.11 -5.83
N GLY A 218 -4.14 -10.93 -6.13
CA GLY A 218 -3.40 -10.88 -7.39
C GLY A 218 -4.28 -11.15 -8.61
N ILE A 219 -5.02 -12.25 -8.57
CA ILE A 219 -5.98 -12.62 -9.63
C ILE A 219 -7.00 -11.49 -9.82
N MET A 220 -7.71 -11.11 -8.75
CA MET A 220 -8.75 -10.08 -8.84
C MET A 220 -8.20 -8.75 -9.37
N ARG A 221 -7.06 -8.29 -8.83
CA ARG A 221 -6.46 -7.00 -9.19
C ARG A 221 -6.04 -6.98 -10.66
N SER A 222 -5.48 -8.08 -11.17
CA SER A 222 -5.05 -8.16 -12.57
C SER A 222 -6.20 -8.07 -13.56
N ILE A 223 -7.29 -8.79 -13.29
CA ILE A 223 -8.51 -8.77 -14.11
C ILE A 223 -9.14 -7.38 -14.03
N PHE A 224 -9.32 -6.84 -12.82
CA PHE A 224 -9.91 -5.52 -12.64
C PHE A 224 -9.11 -4.44 -13.37
N LEU A 225 -7.78 -4.44 -13.26
CA LEU A 225 -6.95 -3.40 -13.90
C LEU A 225 -6.94 -3.52 -15.43
N HIS A 226 -7.06 -4.74 -15.96
CA HIS A 226 -7.25 -4.95 -17.40
C HIS A 226 -8.56 -4.29 -17.87
N GLU A 227 -9.69 -4.59 -17.21
CA GLU A 227 -10.98 -3.97 -17.54
C GLU A 227 -11.01 -2.46 -17.28
N PHE A 228 -10.30 -2.01 -16.26
CA PHE A 228 -10.16 -0.59 -15.96
C PHE A 228 -9.33 0.13 -17.01
N GLY A 229 -8.37 -0.55 -17.64
CA GLY A 229 -7.67 -0.06 -18.83
C GLY A 229 -8.64 0.22 -19.98
N HIS A 230 -9.56 -0.70 -20.28
CA HIS A 230 -10.61 -0.46 -21.28
C HIS A 230 -11.51 0.71 -20.90
N ALA A 231 -11.89 0.80 -19.62
CA ALA A 231 -12.68 1.92 -19.13
C ALA A 231 -11.93 3.25 -19.32
N LEU A 232 -10.63 3.32 -19.02
CA LEU A 232 -9.85 4.53 -19.24
C LEU A 232 -9.76 4.90 -20.72
N ILE A 233 -9.48 3.92 -21.60
CA ILE A 233 -9.42 4.16 -23.04
C ILE A 233 -10.78 4.68 -23.56
N GLY A 234 -11.86 3.98 -23.22
CA GLY A 234 -13.20 4.31 -23.72
C GLY A 234 -13.79 5.59 -23.13
N GLU A 235 -13.62 5.85 -21.83
CA GLU A 235 -14.20 7.03 -21.18
C GLU A 235 -13.40 8.31 -21.44
N LEU A 236 -12.07 8.21 -21.55
CA LEU A 236 -11.21 9.37 -21.77
C LEU A 236 -10.82 9.56 -23.24
N GLU A 237 -11.34 8.72 -24.13
CA GLU A 237 -11.04 8.71 -25.57
C GLU A 237 -9.53 8.63 -25.84
N LEU A 238 -8.82 7.78 -25.08
CA LEU A 238 -7.37 7.67 -25.20
C LEU A 238 -7.00 6.98 -26.53
N PRO A 239 -5.92 7.41 -27.19
CA PRO A 239 -5.44 6.74 -28.39
C PRO A 239 -4.77 5.41 -28.05
N SER A 240 -5.07 4.36 -28.82
CA SER A 240 -4.27 3.12 -28.88
C SER A 240 -3.77 2.90 -30.31
N THR A 241 -2.47 2.67 -30.46
CA THR A 241 -1.83 2.41 -31.77
C THR A 241 -1.55 0.92 -32.02
N GLY A 242 -1.87 0.07 -31.05
CA GLY A 242 -1.80 -1.40 -31.13
C GLY A 242 -3.13 -2.04 -30.74
N ALA A 243 -3.15 -3.38 -30.63
CA ALA A 243 -4.31 -4.09 -30.11
C ALA A 243 -4.64 -3.59 -28.69
N GLU A 244 -5.90 -3.23 -28.46
CA GLU A 244 -6.33 -2.65 -27.18
C GLU A 244 -6.10 -3.61 -26.02
N GLU A 245 -6.39 -4.90 -26.21
CA GLU A 245 -6.13 -5.99 -25.26
C GLU A 245 -4.67 -6.03 -24.77
N ASP A 246 -3.72 -5.96 -25.71
CA ASP A 246 -2.30 -5.93 -25.37
C ASP A 246 -1.95 -4.63 -24.62
N ALA A 247 -2.55 -3.50 -24.98
CA ALA A 247 -2.30 -2.23 -24.31
C ALA A 247 -2.82 -2.22 -22.85
N VAL A 248 -4.01 -2.76 -22.60
CA VAL A 248 -4.61 -2.80 -21.27
C VAL A 248 -3.98 -3.89 -20.38
N ASP A 249 -3.43 -4.96 -20.96
CA ASP A 249 -2.56 -5.89 -20.25
C ASP A 249 -1.30 -5.20 -19.73
N ILE A 250 -0.70 -4.35 -20.56
CA ILE A 250 0.48 -3.56 -20.16
C ILE A 250 0.10 -2.54 -19.08
N TYR A 251 -1.07 -1.89 -19.17
CA TYR A 251 -1.57 -1.04 -18.09
C TYR A 251 -1.72 -1.83 -16.79
N SER A 252 -2.35 -3.01 -16.84
CA SER A 252 -2.51 -3.90 -15.69
C SER A 252 -1.14 -4.28 -15.09
N ALA A 253 -0.18 -4.68 -15.92
CA ALA A 253 1.18 -5.00 -15.49
C ALA A 253 1.86 -3.83 -14.76
N LEU A 254 1.78 -2.62 -15.31
CA LEU A 254 2.34 -1.39 -14.73
C LEU A 254 1.74 -1.10 -13.33
N GLN A 255 0.42 -1.16 -13.22
CA GLN A 255 -0.32 -0.91 -11.98
C GLN A 255 -0.14 -2.01 -10.91
N ILE A 256 0.24 -3.22 -11.33
CA ILE A 256 0.57 -4.33 -10.44
C ILE A 256 2.01 -4.28 -9.94
N VAL A 257 2.96 -3.89 -10.78
CA VAL A 257 4.37 -3.82 -10.38
C VAL A 257 4.64 -2.60 -9.48
N GLU A 258 3.96 -1.48 -9.67
CA GLU A 258 4.27 -0.21 -8.99
C GLU A 258 4.38 -0.34 -7.45
N PRO A 259 3.44 -0.98 -6.72
CA PRO A 259 3.56 -1.09 -5.27
C PRO A 259 4.78 -1.90 -4.80
N THR A 260 5.32 -2.79 -5.64
CA THR A 260 6.52 -3.58 -5.31
C THR A 260 7.79 -2.71 -5.30
N MET A 261 7.80 -1.61 -6.05
CA MET A 261 8.95 -0.68 -6.16
C MET A 261 9.09 0.22 -4.95
N TYR A 262 8.01 0.35 -4.17
CA TYR A 262 7.90 1.27 -3.02
C TYR A 262 7.45 0.50 -1.78
N PRO A 263 8.27 -0.46 -1.29
CA PRO A 263 7.88 -1.30 -0.17
C PRO A 263 7.60 -0.48 1.08
N SER A 264 6.54 -0.86 1.80
CA SER A 264 6.22 -0.31 3.10
C SER A 264 7.20 -0.82 4.17
N LYS A 265 7.12 -0.29 5.39
CA LYS A 265 7.87 -0.84 6.54
C LYS A 265 7.31 -2.19 7.02
N ASP A 266 6.10 -2.53 6.61
CA ASP A 266 5.43 -3.78 6.96
C ASP A 266 5.85 -4.89 6.00
N LYS A 267 6.59 -5.87 6.55
CA LYS A 267 7.12 -7.00 5.79
C LYS A 267 6.01 -7.93 5.30
N GLU A 268 4.93 -8.09 6.05
CA GLU A 268 3.82 -8.96 5.67
C GLU A 268 3.01 -8.34 4.55
N ALA A 269 2.74 -7.02 4.63
CA ALA A 269 2.12 -6.29 3.54
C ALA A 269 2.96 -6.35 2.25
N ASN A 270 4.28 -6.20 2.36
CA ASN A 270 5.18 -6.33 1.21
C ASN A 270 5.15 -7.76 0.63
N ALA A 271 5.09 -8.79 1.47
CA ALA A 271 4.96 -10.17 1.02
C ALA A 271 3.64 -10.41 0.27
N MET A 272 2.52 -9.86 0.77
CA MET A 272 1.22 -9.93 0.09
C MET A 272 1.23 -9.19 -1.26
N VAL A 273 1.88 -8.02 -1.33
CA VAL A 273 2.03 -7.25 -2.58
C VAL A 273 2.87 -8.01 -3.60
N ASN A 274 4.03 -8.52 -3.20
CA ASN A 274 4.91 -9.28 -4.08
C ASN A 274 4.28 -10.60 -4.54
N GLY A 275 3.61 -11.30 -3.62
CA GLY A 275 2.85 -12.52 -3.93
C GLY A 275 1.70 -12.23 -4.89
N GLY A 276 0.91 -11.18 -4.61
CA GLY A 276 -0.18 -10.75 -5.49
C GLY A 276 0.28 -10.40 -6.89
N ALA A 277 1.39 -9.66 -7.01
CA ALA A 277 1.99 -9.39 -8.31
C ALA A 277 2.42 -10.67 -9.03
N THR A 278 3.04 -11.61 -8.30
CA THR A 278 3.45 -12.91 -8.86
C THR A 278 2.25 -13.70 -9.40
N TYR A 279 1.18 -13.85 -8.62
CA TYR A 279 0.00 -14.61 -9.05
C TYR A 279 -0.81 -13.93 -10.16
N ALA A 280 -0.77 -12.60 -10.24
CA ALA A 280 -1.33 -11.85 -11.36
C ALA A 280 -0.72 -12.23 -12.72
N ALA A 281 0.59 -12.54 -12.74
CA ALA A 281 1.27 -13.04 -13.94
C ALA A 281 1.11 -14.56 -14.11
N LEU A 282 1.31 -15.34 -13.04
CA LEU A 282 1.33 -16.80 -13.11
C LEU A 282 0.04 -17.43 -13.64
N GLN A 283 -1.12 -16.80 -13.44
CA GLN A 283 -2.36 -17.30 -14.04
C GLN A 283 -2.27 -17.49 -15.56
N TRP A 284 -1.59 -16.58 -16.27
CA TRP A 284 -1.40 -16.65 -17.73
C TRP A 284 -0.42 -17.75 -18.10
N TYR A 285 0.63 -17.94 -17.30
CA TYR A 285 1.57 -19.04 -17.49
C TYR A 285 0.87 -20.39 -17.34
N TYR A 286 0.09 -20.57 -16.27
CA TYR A 286 -0.63 -21.81 -15.99
C TYR A 286 -1.70 -22.12 -17.02
N SER A 287 -2.53 -21.14 -17.37
CA SER A 287 -3.54 -21.30 -18.41
C SER A 287 -2.90 -21.69 -19.74
N GLY A 288 -1.84 -20.98 -20.15
CA GLY A 288 -1.10 -21.27 -21.36
C GLY A 288 -0.43 -22.66 -21.39
N LYS A 289 0.19 -23.09 -20.27
CA LYS A 289 0.80 -24.42 -20.17
C LYS A 289 -0.23 -25.54 -20.19
N LEU A 290 -1.40 -25.33 -19.57
CA LEU A 290 -2.51 -26.28 -19.64
C LEU A 290 -3.08 -26.36 -21.07
N ALA A 291 -3.15 -25.25 -21.79
CA ALA A 291 -3.56 -25.23 -23.19
C ALA A 291 -2.59 -26.02 -24.08
N GLU A 292 -1.27 -25.78 -23.94
CA GLU A 292 -0.23 -26.55 -24.65
C GLU A 292 -0.35 -28.05 -24.35
N ALA A 293 -0.52 -28.43 -23.07
CA ALA A 293 -0.65 -29.83 -22.66
C ALA A 293 -1.90 -30.52 -23.24
N LYS A 294 -2.96 -29.76 -23.51
CA LYS A 294 -4.20 -30.24 -24.16
C LYS A 294 -4.10 -30.28 -25.69
N GLY A 295 -2.94 -29.94 -26.26
CA GLY A 295 -2.73 -29.88 -27.70
C GLY A 295 -3.44 -28.70 -28.37
N ALA A 296 -3.88 -27.70 -27.60
CA ALA A 296 -4.33 -26.45 -28.18
C ALA A 296 -3.11 -25.77 -28.83
N GLY A 297 -3.20 -25.49 -30.14
CA GLY A 297 -2.19 -24.72 -30.87
C GLY A 297 -2.20 -23.24 -30.45
N ASN A 298 -1.51 -22.39 -31.22
CA ASN A 298 -1.63 -20.94 -31.06
C ASN A 298 -3.11 -20.51 -31.03
N SER A 299 -3.42 -19.47 -30.24
CA SER A 299 -4.75 -18.83 -30.26
C SER A 299 -5.22 -18.60 -31.70
N PRO A 300 -6.53 -18.71 -31.97
CA PRO A 300 -7.05 -18.43 -33.30
C PRO A 300 -6.54 -17.08 -33.79
N TRP A 301 -6.06 -16.98 -35.04
CA TRP A 301 -5.40 -15.75 -35.52
C TRP A 301 -6.33 -14.53 -35.53
N GLN A 302 -7.65 -14.77 -35.56
CA GLN A 302 -8.71 -13.78 -35.47
C GLN A 302 -9.16 -13.46 -34.04
N ASP A 303 -8.61 -14.14 -33.03
CA ASP A 303 -8.83 -13.81 -31.64
C ASP A 303 -8.19 -12.44 -31.36
N GLU A 304 -8.95 -11.57 -30.70
CA GLU A 304 -8.45 -10.25 -30.29
C GLU A 304 -7.39 -10.36 -29.20
N HIS A 305 -7.39 -11.47 -28.46
CA HIS A 305 -6.40 -11.73 -27.42
C HIS A 305 -5.17 -12.44 -27.97
N THR A 306 -4.01 -11.86 -27.66
CA THR A 306 -2.74 -12.57 -27.71
C THR A 306 -2.81 -13.85 -26.86
N GLY A 307 -2.21 -14.97 -27.32
CA GLY A 307 -2.19 -16.20 -26.53
C GLY A 307 -1.52 -16.07 -25.16
N ASP A 308 -2.03 -16.81 -24.17
CA ASP A 308 -1.72 -16.65 -22.74
C ASP A 308 -0.21 -16.66 -22.41
N LEU A 309 0.59 -17.52 -23.03
CA LEU A 309 2.05 -17.53 -22.77
C LEU A 309 2.75 -16.27 -23.26
N LYS A 310 2.23 -15.64 -24.33
CA LYS A 310 2.75 -14.36 -24.82
C LYS A 310 2.26 -13.21 -23.94
N ARG A 311 1.01 -13.24 -23.44
CA ARG A 311 0.50 -12.30 -22.41
C ARG A 311 1.35 -12.39 -21.14
N PHE A 312 1.57 -13.60 -20.62
CA PHE A 312 2.46 -13.89 -19.50
C PHE A 312 3.85 -13.30 -19.71
N ARG A 313 4.47 -13.59 -20.86
CA ARG A 313 5.82 -13.10 -21.17
C ARG A 313 5.88 -11.58 -21.13
N ASN A 314 4.92 -10.91 -21.76
CA ASN A 314 4.87 -9.45 -21.83
C ASN A 314 4.66 -8.84 -20.43
N MET A 315 3.66 -9.33 -19.69
CA MET A 315 3.35 -8.87 -18.34
C MET A 315 4.55 -9.05 -17.39
N LEU A 316 5.15 -10.24 -17.35
CA LEU A 316 6.31 -10.51 -16.52
C LEU A 316 7.53 -9.67 -16.93
N CYS A 317 7.70 -9.36 -18.21
CA CYS A 317 8.78 -8.49 -18.66
C CYS A 317 8.61 -7.04 -18.15
N ILE A 318 7.39 -6.48 -18.19
CA ILE A 318 7.11 -5.17 -17.59
C ILE A 318 7.37 -5.19 -16.08
N MET A 319 6.91 -6.23 -15.39
CA MET A 319 7.10 -6.36 -13.95
C MET A 319 8.57 -6.52 -13.57
N TYR A 320 9.32 -7.35 -14.30
CA TYR A 320 10.76 -7.52 -14.10
C TYR A 320 11.54 -6.23 -14.39
N GLY A 321 11.19 -5.51 -15.46
CA GLY A 321 11.82 -4.22 -15.78
C GLY A 321 11.62 -3.18 -14.68
N GLY A 322 10.45 -3.20 -14.04
CA GLY A 322 10.14 -2.32 -12.93
C GLY A 322 10.76 -2.72 -11.59
N ASN A 323 10.92 -4.02 -11.30
CA ASN A 323 11.54 -4.49 -10.06
C ASN A 323 12.18 -5.90 -10.20
N PRO A 324 13.41 -5.99 -10.73
CA PRO A 324 14.10 -7.27 -10.88
C PRO A 324 14.27 -8.03 -9.56
N GLY A 325 14.45 -7.32 -8.44
CA GLY A 325 14.69 -7.93 -7.13
C GLY A 325 13.55 -8.83 -6.65
N VAL A 326 12.29 -8.51 -7.03
CA VAL A 326 11.12 -9.33 -6.70
C VAL A 326 10.92 -10.47 -7.71
N PHE A 327 11.16 -10.22 -9.01
CA PHE A 327 10.77 -11.15 -10.07
C PHE A 327 11.90 -12.03 -10.61
N GLU A 328 13.17 -11.83 -10.23
CA GLU A 328 14.31 -12.61 -10.72
C GLU A 328 14.11 -14.12 -10.53
N SER A 329 13.66 -14.55 -9.34
CA SER A 329 13.43 -15.97 -9.09
C SER A 329 12.38 -16.57 -10.02
N LEU A 330 11.27 -15.84 -10.26
CA LEU A 330 10.21 -16.30 -11.15
C LEU A 330 10.71 -16.38 -12.60
N VAL A 331 11.40 -15.35 -13.07
CA VAL A 331 11.99 -15.26 -14.41
C VAL A 331 13.00 -16.40 -14.67
N GLN A 332 13.79 -16.79 -13.67
CA GLN A 332 14.68 -17.95 -13.74
C GLN A 332 13.89 -19.27 -13.82
N GLN A 333 12.86 -19.43 -12.99
CA GLN A 333 12.03 -20.64 -12.97
C GLN A 333 11.30 -20.90 -14.29
N VAL A 334 10.82 -19.83 -14.95
CA VAL A 334 10.12 -19.94 -16.24
C VAL A 334 11.06 -19.90 -17.45
N GLY A 335 12.37 -19.77 -17.24
CA GLY A 335 13.38 -19.89 -18.29
C GLY A 335 13.47 -18.70 -19.24
N PHE A 336 13.28 -17.46 -18.77
CA PHE A 336 13.53 -16.29 -19.61
C PHE A 336 15.01 -16.18 -19.99
N GLU A 337 15.27 -16.09 -21.30
CA GLU A 337 16.60 -15.85 -21.83
C GLU A 337 17.19 -14.52 -21.35
N ASP A 338 18.51 -14.46 -21.14
CA ASP A 338 19.23 -13.24 -20.74
C ASP A 338 18.97 -12.06 -21.68
N ARG A 339 18.85 -12.33 -22.99
CA ARG A 339 18.52 -11.32 -24.00
C ARG A 339 17.14 -10.71 -23.77
N THR A 340 16.17 -11.50 -23.32
CA THR A 340 14.81 -11.03 -23.00
C THR A 340 14.85 -10.17 -21.74
N LYS A 341 15.50 -10.66 -20.67
CA LYS A 341 15.68 -9.92 -19.41
C LYS A 341 16.32 -8.55 -19.64
N ALA A 342 17.37 -8.50 -20.47
CA ALA A 342 18.11 -7.28 -20.76
C ALA A 342 17.26 -6.18 -21.42
N ARG A 343 16.14 -6.53 -22.07
CA ARG A 343 15.24 -5.55 -22.72
C ARG A 343 14.11 -5.10 -21.81
N CYS A 344 13.82 -5.83 -20.74
CA CYS A 344 12.64 -5.60 -19.92
C CYS A 344 12.65 -4.24 -19.21
N ALA A 345 13.83 -3.74 -18.79
CA ALA A 345 13.94 -2.39 -18.23
C ALA A 345 13.53 -1.30 -19.24
N ASP A 346 14.02 -1.41 -20.48
CA ASP A 346 13.65 -0.48 -21.55
C ASP A 346 12.16 -0.56 -21.90
N GLU A 347 11.61 -1.78 -21.96
CA GLU A 347 10.20 -2.00 -22.25
C GLU A 347 9.31 -1.44 -21.13
N TYR A 348 9.65 -1.67 -19.86
CA TYR A 348 8.96 -1.05 -18.73
C TYR A 348 8.98 0.49 -18.86
N SER A 349 10.15 1.10 -19.05
CA SER A 349 10.27 2.55 -19.12
C SER A 349 9.50 3.15 -20.31
N LYS A 350 9.56 2.53 -21.50
CA LYS A 350 8.81 2.98 -22.67
C LYS A 350 7.30 2.92 -22.43
N GLN A 351 6.80 1.79 -21.93
CA GLN A 351 5.37 1.59 -21.71
C GLN A 351 4.84 2.45 -20.58
N ASN A 352 5.58 2.59 -19.48
CA ASN A 352 5.23 3.46 -18.37
C ASN A 352 5.16 4.93 -18.80
N ARG A 353 6.13 5.39 -19.60
CA ARG A 353 6.09 6.73 -20.19
C ARG A 353 4.87 6.95 -21.08
N ALA A 354 4.58 5.99 -21.95
CA ALA A 354 3.45 6.09 -22.87
C ALA A 354 2.14 6.27 -22.09
N TRP A 355 1.85 5.37 -21.14
CA TRP A 355 0.64 5.43 -20.32
C TRP A 355 0.57 6.69 -19.45
N ARG A 356 1.65 7.06 -18.77
CA ARG A 356 1.69 8.32 -17.97
C ARG A 356 1.46 9.54 -18.85
N ARG A 357 2.02 9.58 -20.06
CA ARG A 357 1.88 10.72 -20.97
C ARG A 357 0.47 10.90 -21.50
N ILE A 358 -0.19 9.81 -21.91
CA ILE A 358 -1.55 9.88 -22.45
C ILE A 358 -2.60 10.12 -21.35
N LEU A 359 -2.33 9.66 -20.12
CA LEU A 359 -3.22 9.87 -18.98
C LEU A 359 -3.04 11.23 -18.30
N ALA A 360 -1.87 11.87 -18.41
CA ALA A 360 -1.53 13.12 -17.72
C ALA A 360 -2.59 14.23 -17.87
N PRO A 361 -3.16 14.52 -19.07
CA PRO A 361 -4.21 15.52 -19.25
C PRO A 361 -5.50 15.23 -18.47
N HIS A 362 -5.73 13.98 -18.08
CA HIS A 362 -6.93 13.52 -17.34
C HIS A 362 -6.61 13.16 -15.89
N THR A 363 -5.37 13.34 -15.45
CA THR A 363 -4.90 12.88 -14.13
C THR A 363 -4.69 14.06 -13.20
N ARG A 364 -5.19 13.94 -11.97
CA ARG A 364 -4.95 14.94 -10.92
C ARG A 364 -3.50 14.88 -10.48
N VAL A 365 -2.88 16.05 -10.32
CA VAL A 365 -1.54 16.15 -9.74
C VAL A 365 -1.57 15.65 -8.29
N GLY A 366 -0.64 14.77 -7.95
CA GLY A 366 -0.57 14.14 -6.63
C GLY A 366 0.81 13.54 -6.35
N ALA A 367 1.06 13.12 -5.10
CA ALA A 367 2.33 12.50 -4.73
C ALA A 367 2.61 11.19 -5.50
N TRP A 368 1.55 10.47 -5.89
CA TRP A 368 1.61 9.25 -6.71
C TRP A 368 1.29 9.48 -8.18
N THR A 369 0.99 10.73 -8.56
CA THR A 369 0.73 11.15 -9.95
C THR A 369 1.33 12.54 -10.20
N PRO A 370 2.66 12.69 -10.04
CA PRO A 370 3.30 14.00 -10.09
C PRO A 370 3.35 14.60 -11.50
N ASP A 371 3.02 13.80 -12.53
CA ASP A 371 2.88 14.23 -13.92
C ASP A 371 1.44 14.61 -14.31
N GLY A 372 0.47 14.52 -13.39
CA GLY A 372 -0.91 14.91 -13.65
C GLY A 372 -1.03 16.40 -14.00
N GLU A 373 -1.80 16.73 -15.04
CA GLU A 373 -2.00 18.10 -15.51
C GLU A 373 -3.29 18.73 -14.96
N GLN A 374 -4.14 17.94 -14.30
CA GLN A 374 -5.34 18.44 -13.63
C GLN A 374 -5.03 18.90 -12.20
N PRO A 375 -5.67 19.99 -11.70
CA PRO A 375 -5.57 20.38 -10.31
C PRO A 375 -5.92 19.24 -9.34
N ALA A 376 -5.29 19.20 -8.16
CA ALA A 376 -5.53 18.16 -7.16
C ALA A 376 -7.00 18.08 -6.70
N ASN A 377 -7.75 19.18 -6.81
CA ASN A 377 -9.17 19.28 -6.48
C ASN A 377 -10.10 19.29 -7.71
N ALA A 378 -9.59 18.97 -8.91
CA ALA A 378 -10.37 19.00 -10.13
C ALA A 378 -11.63 18.10 -9.99
N PRO A 379 -12.84 18.60 -10.29
CA PRO A 379 -14.04 17.79 -10.22
C PRO A 379 -14.01 16.70 -11.28
N GLY A 380 -14.43 15.49 -10.93
CA GLY A 380 -14.56 14.37 -11.86
C GLY A 380 -15.56 13.36 -11.31
N ALA A 381 -16.16 12.59 -12.19
CA ALA A 381 -17.15 11.60 -11.80
C ALA A 381 -16.52 10.45 -10.97
N PRO A 382 -17.26 9.85 -10.04
CA PRO A 382 -16.72 8.82 -9.15
C PRO A 382 -16.63 7.46 -9.84
N VAL A 383 -15.75 6.61 -9.30
CA VAL A 383 -15.82 5.16 -9.49
C VAL A 383 -16.64 4.57 -8.35
N ASN A 384 -17.75 3.93 -8.67
CA ASN A 384 -18.60 3.24 -7.69
C ASN A 384 -18.24 1.76 -7.65
N VAL A 385 -18.38 1.12 -6.50
CA VAL A 385 -18.10 -0.31 -6.34
C VAL A 385 -19.23 -0.99 -5.59
N VAL A 386 -19.73 -2.08 -6.15
CA VAL A 386 -20.81 -2.91 -5.60
C VAL A 386 -20.36 -4.36 -5.60
N PHE A 387 -20.61 -5.05 -4.49
CA PHE A 387 -20.47 -6.49 -4.38
C PHE A 387 -21.86 -7.09 -4.16
N GLU A 388 -22.37 -7.80 -5.15
CA GLU A 388 -23.64 -8.53 -5.03
C GLU A 388 -23.44 -9.80 -4.20
N PRO A 389 -24.46 -10.24 -3.44
CA PRO A 389 -24.40 -11.54 -2.76
C PRO A 389 -24.12 -12.68 -3.74
N SER A 390 -23.37 -13.68 -3.31
CA SER A 390 -23.02 -14.84 -4.14
C SER A 390 -23.57 -16.13 -3.57
N SER A 391 -23.89 -17.06 -4.46
CA SER A 391 -24.19 -18.45 -4.14
C SER A 391 -22.93 -19.30 -3.91
N ARG A 392 -21.73 -18.77 -4.22
CA ARG A 392 -20.44 -19.46 -4.17
C ARG A 392 -19.58 -19.00 -3.00
N ARG A 393 -18.73 -19.90 -2.47
CA ARG A 393 -17.82 -19.59 -1.35
C ARG A 393 -16.82 -18.49 -1.70
N VAL A 394 -16.19 -18.54 -2.88
CA VAL A 394 -15.28 -17.47 -3.33
C VAL A 394 -16.04 -16.15 -3.49
N GLY A 395 -17.21 -16.15 -4.11
CA GLY A 395 -17.98 -14.90 -4.23
C GLY A 395 -18.37 -14.30 -2.88
N ASN A 396 -18.76 -15.13 -1.90
CA ASN A 396 -19.03 -14.68 -0.54
C ASN A 396 -17.78 -14.23 0.22
N LEU A 397 -16.60 -14.82 -0.04
CA LEU A 397 -15.33 -14.29 0.47
C LEU A 397 -15.15 -12.83 0.01
N PHE A 398 -15.39 -12.54 -1.27
CA PHE A 398 -15.29 -11.17 -1.78
C PHE A 398 -16.39 -10.26 -1.24
N ALA A 399 -17.66 -10.68 -1.29
CA ALA A 399 -18.78 -9.84 -0.88
C ALA A 399 -18.81 -9.55 0.63
N ILE A 400 -18.45 -10.53 1.46
CA ILE A 400 -18.56 -10.44 2.92
C ILE A 400 -17.24 -10.00 3.55
N ASN A 401 -16.11 -10.59 3.16
CA ASN A 401 -14.85 -10.41 3.87
C ASN A 401 -13.91 -9.39 3.23
N LEU A 402 -13.94 -9.25 1.90
CA LEU A 402 -12.97 -8.41 1.16
C LEU A 402 -13.58 -7.16 0.52
N SER A 403 -14.90 -6.97 0.59
CA SER A 403 -15.62 -5.91 -0.14
C SER A 403 -15.18 -4.51 0.26
N GLN A 404 -14.96 -4.26 1.54
CA GLN A 404 -14.50 -2.97 2.06
C GLN A 404 -13.06 -2.63 1.61
N PRO A 405 -12.03 -3.44 1.91
CA PRO A 405 -10.66 -3.09 1.50
C PRO A 405 -10.50 -3.00 -0.02
N ILE A 406 -11.13 -3.90 -0.79
CA ILE A 406 -11.07 -3.85 -2.26
C ILE A 406 -11.84 -2.65 -2.79
N GLY A 407 -13.07 -2.44 -2.31
CA GLY A 407 -13.92 -1.33 -2.74
C GLY A 407 -13.28 0.03 -2.47
N ASN A 408 -12.63 0.20 -1.32
CA ASN A 408 -11.90 1.42 -1.01
C ASN A 408 -10.69 1.60 -1.93
N ASN A 409 -9.90 0.54 -2.18
CA ASN A 409 -8.73 0.65 -3.06
C ASN A 409 -9.13 1.03 -4.51
N ILE A 410 -10.22 0.45 -5.04
CA ILE A 410 -10.74 0.78 -6.37
C ILE A 410 -11.27 2.22 -6.42
N LYS A 411 -11.98 2.67 -5.39
CA LYS A 411 -12.46 4.06 -5.29
C LYS A 411 -11.30 5.06 -5.24
N GLU A 412 -10.26 4.77 -4.45
CA GLU A 412 -9.07 5.61 -4.38
C GLU A 412 -8.34 5.66 -5.74
N LEU A 413 -8.22 4.52 -6.44
CA LEU A 413 -7.67 4.51 -7.80
C LEU A 413 -8.49 5.42 -8.72
N GLY A 414 -9.82 5.34 -8.66
CA GLY A 414 -10.72 6.19 -9.45
C GLY A 414 -10.54 7.69 -9.21
N LYS A 415 -10.20 8.10 -7.98
CA LYS A 415 -9.91 9.52 -7.65
C LYS A 415 -8.64 10.06 -8.31
N THR A 416 -7.83 9.21 -8.93
CA THR A 416 -6.67 9.64 -9.71
C THR A 416 -7.10 10.40 -10.98
N TYR A 417 -8.22 9.99 -11.58
CA TYR A 417 -8.64 10.44 -12.91
C TYR A 417 -9.84 11.38 -12.86
N VAL A 418 -9.84 12.39 -13.73
CA VAL A 418 -10.98 13.27 -13.98
C VAL A 418 -11.87 12.60 -15.02
N LEU A 419 -12.73 11.69 -14.56
CA LEU A 419 -13.66 10.95 -15.43
C LEU A 419 -14.85 11.82 -15.86
N PRO A 420 -15.30 11.72 -17.13
CA PRO A 420 -16.44 12.52 -17.63
C PRO A 420 -17.80 12.04 -17.12
N ARG A 421 -17.91 10.75 -16.75
CA ARG A 421 -19.13 10.16 -16.19
C ARG A 421 -18.77 9.04 -15.20
N PRO A 422 -19.72 8.64 -14.32
CA PRO A 422 -19.44 7.61 -13.32
C PRO A 422 -19.12 6.27 -13.98
N VAL A 423 -18.12 5.57 -13.44
CA VAL A 423 -17.81 4.18 -13.80
C VAL A 423 -18.21 3.28 -12.63
N ASN A 424 -18.99 2.23 -12.89
CA ASN A 424 -19.45 1.30 -11.87
C ASN A 424 -18.66 -0.01 -11.97
N VAL A 425 -18.15 -0.50 -10.85
CA VAL A 425 -17.49 -1.80 -10.75
C VAL A 425 -18.42 -2.73 -9.97
N VAL A 426 -18.92 -3.77 -10.63
CA VAL A 426 -19.92 -4.68 -10.07
C VAL A 426 -19.35 -6.09 -10.00
N PHE A 427 -19.17 -6.59 -8.79
CA PHE A 427 -18.83 -7.99 -8.53
C PHE A 427 -20.11 -8.79 -8.35
N LYS A 428 -20.29 -9.88 -9.11
CA LYS A 428 -21.51 -10.72 -9.04
C LYS A 428 -21.31 -12.13 -9.57
N ASP A 429 -22.28 -13.00 -9.30
CA ASP A 429 -22.43 -14.29 -10.00
C ASP A 429 -22.94 -14.00 -11.44
N CYS A 430 -22.18 -14.40 -12.45
CA CYS A 430 -22.52 -14.15 -13.85
C CYS A 430 -23.05 -15.38 -14.59
N GLY A 431 -22.82 -16.58 -14.06
CA GLY A 431 -23.07 -17.84 -14.78
C GLY A 431 -22.11 -18.09 -15.95
N LYS A 432 -21.00 -17.35 -16.02
CA LYS A 432 -19.95 -17.48 -17.05
C LYS A 432 -18.57 -17.09 -16.50
N LEU A 433 -17.52 -17.67 -17.06
CA LEU A 433 -16.13 -17.35 -16.74
C LEU A 433 -15.70 -16.10 -17.52
N ASN A 434 -16.04 -14.90 -17.04
CA ASN A 434 -15.65 -13.68 -17.72
C ASN A 434 -15.42 -12.48 -16.79
N ALA A 435 -14.81 -11.44 -17.32
CA ALA A 435 -14.95 -10.06 -16.87
C ALA A 435 -15.12 -9.20 -18.13
N TRP A 436 -15.70 -8.01 -18.01
CA TRP A 436 -15.77 -7.09 -19.14
C TRP A 436 -16.10 -5.67 -18.69
N TYR A 437 -15.59 -4.70 -19.43
CA TYR A 437 -16.08 -3.33 -19.46
C TYR A 437 -17.17 -3.15 -20.53
N SER A 438 -18.26 -2.46 -20.18
CA SER A 438 -19.33 -2.06 -21.10
C SER A 438 -19.29 -0.55 -21.36
N PRO A 439 -18.84 -0.10 -22.56
CA PRO A 439 -18.73 1.33 -22.87
C PRO A 439 -20.07 2.09 -22.88
N ARG A 440 -21.18 1.38 -23.11
CA ARG A 440 -22.52 2.00 -23.12
C ARG A 440 -23.03 2.25 -21.70
N GLU A 441 -22.69 1.38 -20.76
CA GLU A 441 -23.18 1.46 -19.38
C GLU A 441 -22.17 2.16 -18.46
N GLY A 442 -20.89 2.19 -18.83
CA GLY A 442 -19.79 2.60 -17.93
C GLY A 442 -19.63 1.62 -16.79
N THR A 443 -19.77 0.32 -17.08
CA THR A 443 -19.78 -0.71 -16.05
C THR A 443 -18.69 -1.73 -16.32
N ILE A 444 -17.82 -1.95 -15.34
CA ILE A 444 -16.92 -3.08 -15.26
C ILE A 444 -17.64 -4.19 -14.49
N THR A 445 -17.87 -5.33 -15.12
CA THR A 445 -18.44 -6.51 -14.45
C THR A 445 -17.35 -7.52 -14.12
N MET A 446 -17.25 -7.86 -12.84
CA MET A 446 -16.30 -8.82 -12.30
C MET A 446 -17.04 -10.09 -11.87
N CYS A 447 -16.92 -11.18 -12.64
CA CYS A 447 -17.61 -12.42 -12.30
C CYS A 447 -16.82 -13.22 -11.26
N TYR A 448 -17.49 -13.61 -10.17
CA TYR A 448 -16.87 -14.43 -9.14
C TYR A 448 -16.37 -15.78 -9.68
N GLU A 449 -17.05 -16.33 -10.69
CA GLU A 449 -16.68 -17.60 -11.30
C GLU A 449 -15.32 -17.56 -12.00
N LEU A 450 -14.95 -16.42 -12.60
CA LEU A 450 -13.63 -16.27 -13.23
C LEU A 450 -12.52 -16.32 -12.18
N ILE A 451 -12.67 -15.54 -11.09
CA ILE A 451 -11.70 -15.49 -10.00
C ILE A 451 -11.57 -16.87 -9.33
N GLU A 452 -12.69 -17.53 -9.06
CA GLU A 452 -12.70 -18.88 -8.49
C GLU A 452 -12.01 -19.89 -9.42
N ASN A 453 -12.33 -19.87 -10.71
CA ASN A 453 -11.75 -20.80 -11.68
C ASN A 453 -10.22 -20.70 -11.73
N ILE A 454 -9.70 -19.48 -11.74
CA ILE A 454 -8.25 -19.23 -11.75
C ILE A 454 -7.62 -19.67 -10.42
N ALA A 455 -8.26 -19.37 -9.28
CA ALA A 455 -7.75 -19.80 -7.97
C ALA A 455 -7.72 -21.33 -7.83
N VAL A 456 -8.73 -22.03 -8.36
CA VAL A 456 -8.78 -23.49 -8.43
C VAL A 456 -7.66 -24.03 -9.31
N MET A 457 -7.43 -23.43 -10.49
CA MET A 457 -6.34 -23.82 -11.38
C MET A 457 -4.97 -23.70 -10.69
N VAL A 458 -4.72 -22.56 -10.04
CA VAL A 458 -3.47 -22.33 -9.27
C VAL A 458 -3.32 -23.40 -8.19
N SER A 459 -4.38 -23.67 -7.43
CA SER A 459 -4.38 -24.69 -6.38
C SER A 459 -4.08 -26.09 -6.94
N ASP A 460 -4.74 -26.49 -8.02
CA ASP A 460 -4.59 -27.83 -8.59
C ASP A 460 -3.15 -28.05 -9.11
N ILE A 461 -2.54 -27.01 -9.67
CA ILE A 461 -1.16 -27.06 -10.15
C ILE A 461 -0.16 -27.06 -9.01
N GLU A 462 -0.25 -26.12 -8.07
CA GLU A 462 0.80 -25.90 -7.06
C GLU A 462 0.65 -26.78 -5.83
N MET A 463 -0.58 -27.15 -5.47
CA MET A 463 -0.90 -27.92 -4.27
C MET A 463 -1.29 -29.37 -4.59
N GLY A 464 -1.43 -29.72 -5.88
CA GLY A 464 -1.86 -31.06 -6.31
C GLY A 464 -3.30 -31.39 -5.91
N THR A 465 -4.14 -30.37 -5.68
CA THR A 465 -5.57 -30.50 -5.39
C THR A 465 -6.34 -31.03 -6.60
N VAL A 466 -7.60 -31.43 -6.41
CA VAL A 466 -8.51 -31.77 -7.50
C VAL A 466 -9.75 -30.89 -7.37
N GLY A 467 -9.92 -29.95 -8.28
CA GLY A 467 -11.03 -28.98 -8.20
C GLY A 467 -10.87 -28.03 -7.01
N GLY A 468 -9.64 -27.75 -6.58
CA GLY A 468 -9.34 -26.80 -5.50
C GLY A 468 -9.45 -27.37 -4.08
N GLU A 469 -9.75 -28.65 -3.92
CA GLU A 469 -9.84 -29.33 -2.62
C GLU A 469 -8.70 -30.37 -2.45
N PRO A 470 -8.16 -30.57 -1.23
CA PRO A 470 -7.08 -31.53 -0.97
C PRO A 470 -7.44 -32.96 -1.37
N LYS A 471 -6.49 -33.70 -1.98
CA LYS A 471 -6.62 -35.16 -2.13
C LYS A 471 -6.69 -35.81 -0.75
N GLN A 472 -7.69 -36.66 -0.50
CA GLN A 472 -7.74 -37.43 0.75
C GLN A 472 -6.53 -38.36 0.83
N GLY A 473 -5.67 -38.14 1.84
CA GLY A 473 -4.55 -39.01 2.18
C GLY A 473 -3.21 -38.57 1.57
N GLY A 474 -2.50 -37.66 2.23
CA GLY A 474 -1.11 -37.33 1.93
C GLY A 474 -0.49 -36.54 3.07
N ALA A 475 0.45 -37.16 3.79
CA ALA A 475 1.10 -36.62 4.99
C ALA A 475 2.05 -35.46 4.66
N ALA A 476 2.09 -34.48 5.57
CA ALA A 476 2.94 -33.30 5.51
C ALA A 476 4.43 -33.64 5.73
N ALA A 477 5.31 -32.96 4.99
CA ALA A 477 6.76 -33.04 5.13
C ALA A 477 7.31 -32.01 6.15
N PRO A 478 8.48 -32.26 6.79
CA PRO A 478 8.89 -31.58 8.03
C PRO A 478 9.60 -30.24 7.81
N GLN A 479 9.29 -29.27 8.67
CA GLN A 479 9.98 -27.98 8.81
C GLN A 479 11.36 -28.14 9.47
N GLN A 480 12.40 -27.58 8.86
CA GLN A 480 13.72 -27.43 9.47
C GLN A 480 13.80 -26.13 10.28
N GLN A 481 14.11 -26.26 11.57
CA GLN A 481 14.50 -25.18 12.48
C GLN A 481 15.95 -24.76 12.20
N GLN A 482 16.19 -23.46 12.03
CA GLN A 482 17.53 -22.87 12.16
C GLN A 482 17.55 -21.91 13.34
N GLN A 483 18.37 -22.26 14.33
CA GLN A 483 18.78 -21.42 15.46
C GLN A 483 19.91 -20.49 15.02
N GLN A 484 19.95 -19.27 15.56
CA GLN A 484 21.17 -18.45 15.63
C GLN A 484 21.30 -17.72 16.98
N PRO A 485 22.54 -17.39 17.42
CA PRO A 485 22.86 -16.99 18.79
C PRO A 485 22.99 -15.47 19.05
N GLN A 486 23.13 -15.18 20.35
CA GLN A 486 23.22 -13.97 21.17
C GLN A 486 24.29 -12.87 20.90
N GLN A 487 23.95 -11.64 21.38
CA GLN A 487 24.75 -10.58 22.10
C GLN A 487 25.21 -9.25 21.39
N GLN A 488 24.52 -8.13 21.74
CA GLN A 488 24.94 -6.86 22.45
C GLN A 488 26.22 -6.02 22.08
N PRO A 489 26.39 -4.73 22.52
CA PRO A 489 25.67 -3.45 22.24
C PRO A 489 26.63 -2.21 22.04
N GLN A 490 26.11 -0.95 22.10
CA GLN A 490 26.78 0.40 22.28
C GLN A 490 26.95 1.27 21.00
N GLN A 491 26.81 2.61 20.93
CA GLN A 491 26.51 3.75 21.84
C GLN A 491 26.21 5.02 20.98
N GLN A 492 25.47 6.01 21.53
CA GLN A 492 25.19 7.40 21.06
C GLN A 492 26.43 8.36 21.24
N PRO A 493 26.46 9.73 20.98
CA PRO A 493 25.36 10.76 20.89
C PRO A 493 25.52 12.08 20.03
N ARG A 494 24.40 12.87 19.93
CA ARG A 494 24.22 14.39 19.96
C ARG A 494 24.63 15.28 18.74
N GLN A 495 24.07 16.47 18.39
CA GLN A 495 23.00 17.42 18.85
C GLN A 495 22.79 18.59 17.81
N GLN A 496 21.55 19.17 17.72
CA GLN A 496 21.14 20.62 17.49
C GLN A 496 21.62 21.44 16.26
N SER A 497 20.99 22.52 15.74
CA SER A 497 19.65 23.17 15.74
C SER A 497 19.68 24.47 14.85
N GLY A 498 18.64 24.75 14.06
CA GLY A 498 17.96 26.06 13.83
C GLY A 498 18.62 27.27 13.11
N GLY A 499 17.84 27.92 12.22
CA GLY A 499 17.96 29.37 11.88
C GLY A 499 17.66 29.75 10.42
N ALA A 500 16.71 30.68 10.17
CA ALA A 500 16.19 31.08 8.85
C ALA A 500 16.51 32.54 8.42
N ALA A 501 16.67 32.73 7.10
CA ALA A 501 16.38 33.89 6.18
C ALA A 501 17.03 35.28 6.46
N PRO A 502 17.12 36.26 5.51
CA PRO A 502 16.30 36.46 4.28
C PRO A 502 16.95 37.05 2.98
N SER A 503 16.16 36.95 1.89
CA SER A 503 15.84 37.83 0.72
C SER A 503 16.87 38.54 -0.17
N GLY A 504 16.76 38.30 -1.50
CA GLY A 504 17.10 39.25 -2.57
C GLY A 504 17.76 38.65 -3.82
N GLY A 505 17.08 37.76 -4.54
CA GLY A 505 17.59 37.07 -5.74
C GLY A 505 16.82 35.78 -5.96
N PHE A 506 16.71 35.33 -7.21
CA PHE A 506 16.13 34.04 -7.67
C PHE A 506 15.56 33.14 -6.55
N ASP A 507 14.23 33.08 -6.39
CA ASP A 507 13.58 32.30 -5.31
C ASP A 507 13.62 30.79 -5.60
N GLU A 508 14.77 30.18 -5.30
CA GLU A 508 15.04 28.74 -5.48
C GLU A 508 14.08 27.85 -4.67
N LEU A 509 13.40 28.39 -3.66
CA LEU A 509 12.50 27.66 -2.77
C LEU A 509 11.02 27.87 -3.13
N ARG A 510 10.72 28.65 -4.18
CA ARG A 510 9.36 28.90 -4.65
C ARG A 510 8.58 27.60 -4.85
N ASP A 511 7.39 27.50 -4.25
CA ASP A 511 6.50 26.37 -4.51
C ASP A 511 5.84 26.50 -5.89
N LEU A 512 5.95 25.43 -6.69
CA LEU A 512 5.40 25.34 -8.04
C LEU A 512 4.12 24.46 -8.09
N GLY A 513 3.61 24.03 -6.93
CA GLY A 513 2.36 23.27 -6.83
C GLY A 513 2.51 21.78 -7.13
N VAL A 514 3.75 21.26 -7.22
CA VAL A 514 4.03 19.84 -7.41
C VAL A 514 4.34 19.21 -6.05
N PRO A 515 3.55 18.23 -5.57
CA PRO A 515 3.82 17.56 -4.31
C PRO A 515 5.16 16.80 -4.34
N PRO A 516 5.88 16.70 -3.21
CA PRO A 516 7.02 15.79 -3.07
C PRO A 516 6.59 14.34 -3.37
N THR A 517 7.42 13.63 -4.12
CA THR A 517 7.08 12.30 -4.64
C THR A 517 8.26 11.33 -4.51
N THR A 518 7.97 10.06 -4.26
CA THR A 518 8.94 8.97 -4.36
C THR A 518 8.95 8.33 -5.75
N LEU A 519 8.14 8.81 -6.69
CA LEU A 519 8.17 8.40 -8.08
C LEU A 519 9.25 9.15 -8.86
N LEU A 520 9.90 8.46 -9.80
CA LEU A 520 10.76 9.11 -10.77
C LEU A 520 9.88 9.81 -11.83
N PHE A 521 10.24 11.04 -12.16
CA PHE A 521 9.62 11.80 -13.24
C PHE A 521 9.97 11.17 -14.59
N SER A 522 8.98 11.07 -15.46
CA SER A 522 9.15 10.53 -16.81
C SER A 522 9.90 11.50 -17.74
N SER A 523 10.58 10.96 -18.75
CA SER A 523 11.17 11.76 -19.84
C SER A 523 10.08 12.65 -20.49
N PRO A 524 10.34 13.94 -20.78
CA PRO A 524 11.64 14.58 -21.02
C PRO A 524 12.32 15.22 -19.79
N TYR A 525 11.86 14.91 -18.57
CA TYR A 525 12.43 15.46 -17.32
C TYR A 525 12.39 16.99 -17.22
N LYS A 526 11.46 17.63 -17.92
CA LYS A 526 11.22 19.07 -17.86
C LYS A 526 9.83 19.36 -17.33
N GLY A 527 9.72 20.37 -16.48
CA GLY A 527 8.47 20.81 -15.87
C GLY A 527 8.66 21.23 -14.42
N PRO A 528 7.61 21.73 -13.75
CA PRO A 528 7.71 22.17 -12.38
C PRO A 528 8.19 21.03 -11.48
N THR A 529 9.01 21.38 -10.49
CA THR A 529 9.58 20.45 -9.51
C THR A 529 9.05 20.72 -8.10
N PRO A 530 9.02 19.71 -7.21
CA PRO A 530 8.60 19.90 -5.82
C PRO A 530 9.45 20.91 -5.04
N SER A 531 8.88 21.54 -4.02
CA SER A 531 9.60 22.44 -3.11
C SER A 531 10.41 21.72 -2.04
N SER A 532 10.14 20.42 -1.82
CA SER A 532 10.90 19.56 -0.91
C SER A 532 11.11 18.18 -1.53
N HIS A 533 12.01 17.38 -0.95
CA HIS A 533 12.41 16.08 -1.50
C HIS A 533 12.41 15.01 -0.40
N PRO A 534 11.78 13.83 -0.61
CA PRO A 534 11.57 12.86 0.47
C PRO A 534 12.84 12.11 0.90
N ARG A 535 13.87 12.08 0.05
CA ARG A 535 15.11 11.32 0.25
C ARG A 535 16.39 12.15 0.15
N ALA A 536 16.30 13.46 0.04
CA ALA A 536 17.45 14.34 -0.14
C ALA A 536 17.17 15.69 0.50
N LYS A 537 18.23 16.37 0.95
CA LYS A 537 18.11 17.72 1.49
C LYS A 537 18.09 18.73 0.35
N VAL A 538 17.05 19.55 0.26
CA VAL A 538 17.03 20.68 -0.69
C VAL A 538 18.03 21.74 -0.22
N ILE A 539 18.88 22.21 -1.13
CA ILE A 539 19.87 23.26 -0.86
C ILE A 539 19.77 24.39 -1.89
N THR A 540 20.13 25.59 -1.46
CA THR A 540 20.19 26.80 -2.30
C THR A 540 21.60 27.05 -2.83
N THR A 541 21.75 28.03 -3.74
CA THR A 541 23.07 28.46 -4.23
C THR A 541 24.01 28.83 -3.08
N ARG A 542 23.48 29.55 -2.07
CA ARG A 542 24.26 29.95 -0.89
C ARG A 542 24.76 28.74 -0.10
N ASP A 543 23.90 27.74 0.09
CA ASP A 543 24.25 26.52 0.82
C ASP A 543 25.30 25.72 0.06
N LEU A 544 25.18 25.63 -1.27
CA LEU A 544 26.16 24.94 -2.12
C LEU A 544 27.52 25.62 -2.07
N VAL A 545 27.57 26.96 -2.16
CA VAL A 545 28.83 27.72 -1.99
C VAL A 545 29.45 27.47 -0.61
N ALA A 546 28.64 27.34 0.44
CA ALA A 546 29.13 26.99 1.77
C ALA A 546 29.67 25.56 1.83
N LEU A 547 29.01 24.60 1.16
CA LEU A 547 29.48 23.22 1.05
C LEU A 547 30.83 23.15 0.33
N TYR A 548 31.01 23.82 -0.82
CA TYR A 548 32.30 23.87 -1.51
C TYR A 548 33.45 24.42 -0.64
N LYS A 549 33.15 25.31 0.31
CA LYS A 549 34.17 25.88 1.20
C LYS A 549 34.51 24.96 2.38
N ASN A 550 33.51 24.27 2.91
CA ASN A 550 33.60 23.57 4.20
C ASN A 550 33.79 22.07 4.06
N GLU A 551 33.26 21.47 2.98
CA GLU A 551 33.31 20.03 2.73
C GLU A 551 34.39 19.73 1.69
N LYS A 552 35.44 19.03 2.11
CA LYS A 552 36.56 18.67 1.23
C LYS A 552 36.29 17.37 0.46
N ASN A 553 35.38 16.54 0.95
CA ASN A 553 35.03 15.26 0.34
C ASN A 553 33.58 15.31 -0.13
N LEU A 554 33.33 16.10 -1.17
CA LEU A 554 32.02 16.32 -1.78
C LEU A 554 32.05 15.82 -3.23
N LEU A 555 31.05 15.04 -3.63
CA LEU A 555 30.84 14.70 -5.05
C LEU A 555 29.66 15.49 -5.61
N VAL A 556 29.92 16.34 -6.60
CA VAL A 556 28.88 17.09 -7.32
C VAL A 556 28.60 16.41 -8.65
N ILE A 557 27.34 16.12 -8.93
CA ILE A 557 26.87 15.36 -10.08
C ILE A 557 25.91 16.22 -10.89
N ASP A 558 26.26 16.48 -12.15
CA ASP A 558 25.47 17.28 -13.08
C ASP A 558 24.68 16.40 -14.05
N THR A 559 23.37 16.56 -14.02
CA THR A 559 22.40 15.84 -14.85
C THR A 559 21.88 16.68 -16.02
N SER A 560 22.27 17.97 -16.11
CA SER A 560 21.67 18.95 -17.02
C SER A 560 21.88 18.66 -18.51
N GLY A 561 22.95 17.94 -18.85
CA GLY A 561 23.39 17.73 -20.24
C GLY A 561 23.96 18.99 -20.90
N SER A 562 24.31 20.02 -20.12
CA SER A 562 24.89 21.27 -20.62
C SER A 562 26.35 21.08 -21.05
N ASN A 563 26.84 21.92 -21.97
CA ASN A 563 28.25 21.92 -22.39
C ASN A 563 29.19 22.54 -21.33
N GLU A 564 28.64 23.27 -20.37
CA GLU A 564 29.34 23.89 -19.25
C GLU A 564 28.64 23.50 -17.95
N THR A 565 29.41 23.36 -16.87
CA THR A 565 28.92 22.92 -15.56
C THR A 565 29.63 23.65 -14.42
N LEU A 566 29.24 23.36 -13.18
CA LEU A 566 29.86 23.89 -11.97
C LEU A 566 31.31 23.37 -11.83
N PRO A 567 32.21 24.11 -11.17
CA PRO A 567 33.56 23.64 -10.88
C PRO A 567 33.53 22.27 -10.17
N ASP A 568 34.40 21.35 -10.61
CA ASP A 568 34.52 19.99 -10.05
C ASP A 568 33.28 19.09 -10.16
N ALA A 569 32.21 19.54 -10.83
CA ALA A 569 31.04 18.72 -11.09
C ALA A 569 31.32 17.65 -12.14
N PHE A 570 30.77 16.46 -11.93
CA PHE A 570 30.86 15.33 -12.84
C PHE A 570 29.57 15.22 -13.67
N PRO A 571 29.65 15.30 -15.01
CA PRO A 571 28.48 15.06 -15.86
C PRO A 571 28.06 13.59 -15.77
N LEU A 572 26.81 13.35 -15.41
CA LEU A 572 26.19 12.02 -15.43
C LEU A 572 24.69 12.16 -15.71
N ILE A 573 24.36 12.45 -16.97
CA ILE A 573 22.99 12.69 -17.44
C ILE A 573 22.07 11.52 -17.08
N ASP A 574 22.55 10.30 -17.33
CA ASP A 574 21.75 9.10 -17.15
C ASP A 574 21.33 8.86 -15.70
N ALA A 575 22.02 9.44 -14.70
CA ALA A 575 21.62 9.33 -13.29
C ALA A 575 20.20 9.83 -13.01
N GLY A 576 19.69 10.75 -13.84
CA GLY A 576 18.34 11.27 -13.74
C GLY A 576 17.28 10.52 -14.54
N SER A 577 17.63 9.39 -15.16
CA SER A 577 16.71 8.63 -16.01
C SER A 577 15.52 8.07 -15.22
N ASP A 578 14.36 8.03 -15.87
CA ASP A 578 13.17 7.35 -15.38
C ASP A 578 13.36 5.83 -15.30
N GLY A 579 12.29 5.14 -14.90
CA GLY A 579 12.33 3.73 -14.51
C GLY A 579 11.73 3.59 -13.12
N SER A 580 12.43 2.90 -12.23
CA SER A 580 12.05 2.80 -10.83
C SER A 580 13.27 2.92 -9.92
N VAL A 581 13.07 3.20 -8.63
CA VAL A 581 14.16 3.13 -7.65
C VAL A 581 14.51 1.69 -7.23
N ALA A 582 13.93 0.70 -7.89
CA ALA A 582 14.12 -0.73 -7.67
C ALA A 582 14.62 -1.44 -8.94
N ASP A 583 14.96 -0.71 -9.99
CA ASP A 583 15.38 -1.24 -11.29
C ASP A 583 16.87 -1.66 -11.31
N GLN A 584 17.32 -2.22 -12.45
CA GLN A 584 18.71 -2.64 -12.62
C GLN A 584 19.70 -1.47 -12.56
N MET A 585 19.26 -0.25 -12.91
CA MET A 585 20.11 0.94 -12.89
C MET A 585 20.53 1.30 -11.47
N GLN A 586 19.69 1.00 -10.47
CA GLN A 586 19.96 1.33 -9.07
C GLN A 586 21.29 0.75 -8.58
N ASN A 587 21.58 -0.52 -8.88
CA ASN A 587 22.84 -1.17 -8.50
C ASN A 587 24.04 -0.65 -9.31
N ALA A 588 23.85 -0.40 -10.60
CA ALA A 588 24.90 0.16 -11.45
C ALA A 588 25.30 1.57 -11.01
N PHE A 589 24.31 2.37 -10.61
CA PHE A 589 24.53 3.71 -10.10
C PHE A 589 25.24 3.71 -8.74
N ASP A 590 24.84 2.83 -7.81
CA ASP A 590 25.51 2.67 -6.52
C ASP A 590 26.99 2.26 -6.69
N GLY A 591 27.26 1.29 -7.56
CA GLY A 591 28.63 0.86 -7.87
C GLY A 591 29.46 1.98 -8.52
N TRP A 592 28.85 2.80 -9.37
CA TRP A 592 29.52 3.98 -9.93
C TRP A 592 29.85 5.02 -8.86
N LEU A 593 28.91 5.28 -7.93
CA LEU A 593 29.12 6.22 -6.82
C LEU A 593 30.27 5.75 -5.93
N HIS A 594 30.25 4.50 -5.46
CA HIS A 594 31.33 3.88 -4.71
C HIS A 594 32.70 4.01 -5.39
N LYS A 595 32.77 3.71 -6.69
CA LYS A 595 34.00 3.88 -7.48
C LYS A 595 34.47 5.34 -7.53
N LYS A 596 33.55 6.31 -7.59
CA LYS A 596 33.88 7.73 -7.67
C LYS A 596 34.24 8.36 -6.34
N THR A 597 33.64 7.91 -5.26
CA THR A 597 33.90 8.37 -3.90
C THR A 597 35.06 7.62 -3.25
N GLY A 598 35.53 6.52 -3.85
CA GLY A 598 36.57 5.66 -3.29
C GLY A 598 36.08 4.87 -2.06
N THR A 599 34.77 4.67 -1.92
CA THR A 599 34.18 3.87 -0.85
C THR A 599 33.82 2.48 -1.38
N GLU A 600 33.85 1.45 -0.53
CA GLU A 600 33.51 0.09 -0.95
C GLU A 600 32.04 -0.25 -0.69
N LYS A 601 31.52 0.18 0.46
CA LYS A 601 30.14 -0.06 0.90
C LYS A 601 29.55 1.09 1.71
N GLU A 602 30.38 1.98 2.28
CA GLU A 602 29.82 3.09 3.06
C GLU A 602 29.21 4.17 2.15
N HIS A 603 28.00 4.55 2.52
CA HIS A 603 27.27 5.69 1.97
C HIS A 603 27.50 6.92 2.85
N ASN A 604 28.74 7.38 2.97
CA ASN A 604 29.12 8.46 3.90
C ASN A 604 29.66 9.73 3.20
N VAL A 605 29.77 9.73 1.88
CA VAL A 605 30.20 10.90 1.11
C VAL A 605 28.98 11.73 0.69
N PRO A 606 28.92 13.02 1.06
CA PRO A 606 27.90 13.94 0.58
C PRO A 606 27.83 14.00 -0.96
N LEU A 607 26.62 13.86 -1.50
CA LEU A 607 26.36 13.93 -2.94
C LEU A 607 25.47 15.12 -3.25
N VAL A 608 25.91 16.04 -4.11
CA VAL A 608 25.08 17.15 -4.60
C VAL A 608 24.67 16.89 -6.03
N PHE A 609 23.36 16.91 -6.28
CA PHE A 609 22.79 16.77 -7.62
C PHE A 609 22.36 18.12 -8.17
N VAL A 610 22.85 18.45 -9.36
CA VAL A 610 22.54 19.68 -10.09
C VAL A 610 21.87 19.36 -11.43
N GLY A 611 20.85 20.14 -11.76
CA GLY A 611 20.14 20.10 -13.04
C GLY A 611 20.28 21.42 -13.77
N ALA A 612 19.63 21.56 -14.93
CA ALA A 612 19.68 22.81 -15.68
C ALA A 612 19.05 23.99 -14.91
N SER A 613 17.92 23.75 -14.23
CA SER A 613 17.14 24.79 -13.56
C SER A 613 16.15 24.22 -12.54
N MET A 614 15.33 25.10 -11.94
CA MET A 614 14.18 24.70 -11.10
C MET A 614 13.13 23.85 -11.81
N ASN A 615 13.15 23.81 -13.15
CA ASN A 615 12.26 22.99 -13.95
C ASN A 615 12.94 21.69 -14.46
N ASP A 616 14.11 21.37 -13.92
CA ASP A 616 14.87 20.18 -14.27
C ASP A 616 14.57 19.04 -13.30
N ARG A 617 13.84 18.04 -13.79
CA ARG A 617 13.42 16.88 -13.01
C ARG A 617 14.47 15.76 -13.00
N SER A 618 15.49 15.80 -13.86
CA SER A 618 16.54 14.77 -13.88
C SER A 618 17.41 14.86 -12.62
N SER A 619 17.69 16.06 -12.14
CA SER A 619 18.42 16.24 -10.88
C SER A 619 17.64 15.76 -9.65
N TYR A 620 16.32 15.94 -9.65
CA TYR A 620 15.41 15.38 -8.63
C TYR A 620 15.47 13.84 -8.66
N ASN A 621 15.33 13.24 -9.84
CA ASN A 621 15.39 11.78 -10.01
C ASN A 621 16.73 11.21 -9.49
N ALA A 622 17.85 11.83 -9.84
CA ALA A 622 19.17 11.38 -9.41
C ALA A 622 19.35 11.46 -7.88
N ALA A 623 18.89 12.56 -7.26
CA ALA A 623 18.88 12.71 -5.81
C ALA A 623 17.98 11.69 -5.12
N LEU A 624 16.83 11.36 -5.72
CA LEU A 624 15.92 10.33 -5.24
C LEU A 624 16.54 8.94 -5.29
N ARG A 625 17.20 8.58 -6.39
CA ARG A 625 17.92 7.31 -6.52
C ARG A 625 19.02 7.19 -5.46
N ALA A 626 19.88 8.19 -5.33
CA ALA A 626 20.98 8.16 -4.36
C ALA A 626 20.48 8.13 -2.90
N GLY A 627 19.50 8.96 -2.57
CA GLY A 627 18.91 8.99 -1.23
C GLY A 627 18.14 7.71 -0.88
N THR A 628 17.59 7.00 -1.87
CA THR A 628 16.96 5.68 -1.65
C THR A 628 17.98 4.59 -1.35
N LEU A 629 19.17 4.66 -1.96
CA LEU A 629 20.32 3.79 -1.64
C LEU A 629 20.91 4.06 -0.25
N GLY A 630 20.65 5.23 0.34
CA GLY A 630 21.15 5.62 1.67
C GLY A 630 22.28 6.64 1.64
N TRP A 631 22.64 7.18 0.47
CA TRP A 631 23.63 8.26 0.37
C TRP A 631 23.15 9.56 1.01
N PRO A 632 24.03 10.35 1.63
CA PRO A 632 23.74 11.71 2.08
C PRO A 632 23.54 12.63 0.86
N ALA A 633 22.33 12.59 0.30
CA ALA A 633 21.98 13.28 -0.93
C ALA A 633 21.46 14.70 -0.67
N TYR A 634 21.95 15.63 -1.48
CA TYR A 634 21.54 17.02 -1.53
C TYR A 634 21.03 17.32 -2.94
N TRP A 635 19.87 17.94 -3.04
CA TRP A 635 19.30 18.38 -4.31
C TRP A 635 19.42 19.90 -4.43
N TYR A 636 20.27 20.35 -5.35
CA TYR A 636 20.43 21.76 -5.65
C TYR A 636 19.38 22.18 -6.69
N ARG A 637 18.22 22.60 -6.19
CA ARG A 637 17.02 22.86 -6.98
C ARG A 637 17.17 24.05 -7.94
N GLY A 638 17.95 25.07 -7.58
CA GLY A 638 18.17 26.24 -8.43
C GLY A 638 18.84 25.91 -9.77
N GLY A 639 19.64 24.85 -9.81
CA GLY A 639 20.31 24.39 -11.02
C GLY A 639 21.41 25.35 -11.51
N ILE A 640 21.88 25.08 -12.73
CA ILE A 640 22.87 25.92 -13.42
C ILE A 640 22.33 27.35 -13.61
N GLU A 641 21.06 27.53 -13.91
CA GLU A 641 20.45 28.85 -14.06
C GLU A 641 20.65 29.74 -12.82
N ALA A 642 20.35 29.23 -11.62
CA ALA A 642 20.57 29.98 -10.38
C ALA A 642 22.06 30.25 -10.11
N TRP A 643 22.92 29.30 -10.45
CA TRP A 643 24.37 29.43 -10.27
C TRP A 643 24.94 30.58 -11.11
N VAL A 644 24.58 30.62 -12.40
CA VAL A 644 24.98 31.67 -13.33
C VAL A 644 24.36 33.01 -12.97
N ALA A 645 23.09 33.03 -12.54
CA ALA A 645 22.42 34.25 -12.09
C ALA A 645 23.11 34.92 -10.89
N ASN A 646 23.83 34.13 -10.08
CA ASN A 646 24.65 34.63 -8.97
C ASN A 646 26.10 35.00 -9.39
N GLY A 647 26.42 34.99 -10.69
CA GLY A 647 27.73 35.38 -11.22
C GLY A 647 28.86 34.41 -10.86
N LEU A 648 28.53 33.15 -10.57
CA LEU A 648 29.49 32.13 -10.15
C LEU A 648 30.18 31.47 -11.36
N PRO A 649 31.43 31.01 -11.21
CA PRO A 649 32.22 30.49 -12.32
C PRO A 649 31.65 29.19 -12.89
N MET A 650 31.76 29.02 -14.20
CA MET A 650 31.43 27.80 -14.94
C MET A 650 32.70 27.22 -15.57
N VAL A 651 32.71 25.91 -15.78
CA VAL A 651 33.78 25.20 -16.48
C VAL A 651 33.21 24.39 -17.63
N LYS A 652 33.97 24.25 -18.72
CA LYS A 652 33.58 23.34 -19.81
C LYS A 652 33.55 21.91 -19.30
N VAL A 653 32.52 21.17 -19.70
CA VAL A 653 32.43 19.75 -19.42
C VAL A 653 33.58 19.03 -20.11
N LYS A 654 34.45 18.38 -19.34
CA LYS A 654 35.50 17.52 -19.90
C LYS A 654 34.84 16.24 -20.40
N THR A 655 35.08 15.88 -21.66
CA THR A 655 34.53 14.65 -22.22
C THR A 655 35.24 13.44 -21.62
N ALA A 656 34.63 12.27 -21.67
CA ALA A 656 35.25 11.02 -21.20
C ALA A 656 36.55 10.65 -21.96
N GLN A 657 36.88 11.36 -23.05
CA GLN A 657 38.14 11.23 -23.79
C GLN A 657 39.28 12.08 -23.19
N ASP A 658 38.99 13.01 -22.28
CA ASP A 658 39.95 13.94 -21.67
C ASP A 658 40.41 13.52 -20.25
N LYS A 659 40.02 12.31 -19.80
CA LYS A 659 40.38 11.69 -18.51
C LYS A 659 40.79 10.24 -18.74
#